data_AF-A0A9N8YM69-F1
#
_entry.id   AF-A0A9N8YM69-F1
#
_cell.length_a   1.000
_cell.length_b   1.000
_cell.length_c   1.000
_cell.angle_alpha   90.00
_cell.angle_beta   90.00
_cell.angle_gamma   90.00
#
_symmetry.space_group_name_H-M   'P 1'
#
loop_
_entity.id
_entity.type
_entity.pdbx_description
1 polymer ?
#
loop_
_entity_poly.entity_id
_entity_poly.type
_entity_poly.pdbx_seq_one_letter_code
_entity_poly.pdbx_strand_id
1 'polypeptide(L)'
;MTSQELEITTLYIYPVKSCRGIQVDSWKTNKFGFIYDRFWMIVDENYKFRTQREFPKLTMIVPAINENPEDEYGGSLVLTAPGIDRELSLPLNPKESSHVLQKAVIWSYNLDAYDCGDEAATWITEYLGVSSRIVYKSTQETRTLEKYAPTEQVLGHKPQTAFSDRFPFLLISEESLGDVNSKLSSPVTMRNFRPNIVVKGCRFPFEEDTWKQFVIGEDGENLFYVACHCTRCTVTTINPETGEIKSDEPFKVLQSYRRVDNESKSRACIAQQATGMLQDFKLRREVQRIRVTEKYEVLGFISSGTYGRVYKAKAKAKMSVEDEKERLYAIKKFKPDKEGEPHSYTGISQSACREISVVLLEDKSIHMVFDYAEHDFLQIIHHHSQHERKPIPEFTIKSFLWQLLNGVAYLHANWVLHRDLKPANILVTADGVVKIGDLGLARLYHRPLQPLFNGDKVVVTIWYRSPELLLGSRHYTNAIDIWAVGCIFAELLTLKPIFKGEEAKMDSKKNVPFQKNQLTRIFEVLGTPTKERWPTIDQQPEYQHLTGFRSYPNNLRDYHQKLCSAKSDASFDLLTEMLEYDPLKRITAENALSHPYFEEEPQPSMNSFEGQPFEYPLRSVKHEDNDMKAPMVSVSASTSQGVTAALKHAHSNANNKKDDIRTTKRNRLE
;
A
#
# COMPACT_ATOMS: atom_id res chain seq x y z
N MET A 1 3.74 -3.50 -11.19
CA MET A 1 4.40 -4.69 -10.59
C MET A 1 3.99 -5.87 -11.44
N THR A 2 4.93 -6.62 -12.02
CA THR A 2 4.62 -7.89 -12.66
C THR A 2 4.08 -8.84 -11.59
N SER A 3 2.83 -9.30 -11.73
CA SER A 3 2.33 -10.43 -10.94
C SER A 3 3.23 -11.63 -11.22
N GLN A 4 3.93 -12.09 -10.19
CA GLN A 4 4.64 -13.36 -10.27
C GLN A 4 3.63 -14.45 -10.02
N GLU A 5 3.49 -15.35 -10.97
CA GLU A 5 2.71 -16.57 -10.79
C GLU A 5 3.52 -17.56 -9.96
N LEU A 6 2.87 -18.13 -8.95
CA LEU A 6 3.41 -19.12 -8.04
C LEU A 6 2.47 -20.30 -8.01
N GLU A 7 3.02 -21.49 -7.79
CA GLU A 7 2.26 -22.73 -7.69
C GLU A 7 1.90 -23.00 -6.23
N ILE A 8 0.65 -23.37 -5.95
CA ILE A 8 0.28 -23.96 -4.66
C ILE A 8 0.56 -25.45 -4.75
N THR A 9 1.57 -25.93 -4.05
CA THR A 9 1.93 -27.35 -4.10
C THR A 9 1.17 -28.17 -3.08
N THR A 10 0.72 -27.57 -1.98
CA THR A 10 -0.07 -28.27 -0.96
C THR A 10 -0.92 -27.33 -0.12
N LEU A 11 -2.16 -27.73 0.17
CA LEU A 11 -2.98 -27.13 1.23
C LEU A 11 -3.14 -28.10 2.40
N TYR A 12 -3.11 -27.56 3.61
CA TYR A 12 -3.41 -28.31 4.83
C TYR A 12 -4.48 -27.64 5.67
N ILE A 13 -5.34 -28.48 6.24
CA ILE A 13 -6.23 -28.13 7.36
C ILE A 13 -5.84 -28.92 8.61
N TYR A 14 -6.00 -28.33 9.78
CA TYR A 14 -5.70 -28.94 11.07
C TYR A 14 -6.94 -28.87 11.97
N PRO A 15 -7.91 -29.78 11.82
CA PRO A 15 -9.18 -29.68 12.54
C PRO A 15 -9.02 -29.56 14.06
N VAL A 16 -8.16 -30.41 14.62
CA VAL A 16 -7.80 -30.37 16.04
C VAL A 16 -6.45 -29.69 16.22
N LYS A 17 -6.40 -28.64 17.06
CA LYS A 17 -5.14 -27.97 17.43
C LYS A 17 -4.19 -29.01 18.04
N SER A 18 -2.94 -29.02 17.57
CA SER A 18 -1.88 -29.98 17.94
C SER A 18 -1.97 -31.38 17.29
N CYS A 19 -3.00 -31.73 16.53
CA CYS A 19 -3.08 -33.04 15.88
C CYS A 19 -2.55 -33.03 14.43
N ARG A 20 -2.48 -34.19 13.76
CA ARG A 20 -2.04 -34.30 12.38
C ARG A 20 -2.89 -33.40 11.45
N GLY A 21 -2.27 -32.90 10.38
CA GLY A 21 -2.98 -32.15 9.34
C GLY A 21 -3.53 -33.07 8.27
N ILE A 22 -4.61 -32.64 7.63
CA ILE A 22 -5.19 -33.27 6.44
C ILE A 22 -4.69 -32.49 5.23
N GLN A 23 -4.10 -33.18 4.26
CA GLN A 23 -3.74 -32.61 2.97
C GLN A 23 -4.99 -32.58 2.08
N VAL A 24 -5.24 -31.45 1.41
CA VAL A 24 -6.41 -31.24 0.54
C VAL A 24 -5.99 -30.52 -0.74
N ASP A 25 -6.74 -30.75 -1.83
CA ASP A 25 -6.48 -30.09 -3.12
C ASP A 25 -7.19 -28.72 -3.21
N SER A 26 -8.35 -28.59 -2.56
CA SER A 26 -9.09 -27.34 -2.43
C SER A 26 -9.88 -27.35 -1.13
N TRP A 27 -10.20 -26.17 -0.59
CA TRP A 27 -10.99 -26.07 0.64
C TRP A 27 -11.75 -24.75 0.74
N LYS A 28 -12.88 -24.76 1.46
CA LYS A 28 -13.72 -23.58 1.68
C LYS A 28 -13.15 -22.70 2.80
N THR A 29 -13.40 -21.39 2.72
CA THR A 29 -13.00 -20.41 3.75
C THR A 29 -14.20 -19.75 4.43
N ASN A 30 -14.02 -19.31 5.67
CA ASN A 30 -14.94 -18.45 6.41
C ASN A 30 -14.16 -17.36 7.19
N LYS A 31 -14.85 -16.58 8.03
CA LYS A 31 -14.25 -15.51 8.84
C LYS A 31 -13.14 -15.96 9.82
N PHE A 32 -13.01 -17.26 10.07
CA PHE A 32 -12.02 -17.85 10.98
C PHE A 32 -10.83 -18.50 10.26
N GLY A 33 -10.85 -18.63 8.92
CA GLY A 33 -9.84 -19.34 8.13
C GLY A 33 -10.44 -20.35 7.16
N PHE A 34 -9.71 -21.44 6.91
CA PHE A 34 -10.31 -22.65 6.31
C PHE A 34 -11.40 -23.20 7.23
N ILE A 35 -12.53 -23.61 6.66
CA ILE A 35 -13.62 -24.21 7.44
C ILE A 35 -13.06 -25.42 8.21
N TYR A 36 -13.44 -25.54 9.49
CA TYR A 36 -12.98 -26.57 10.43
C TYR A 36 -11.52 -26.47 10.89
N ASP A 37 -10.66 -25.62 10.32
CA ASP A 37 -9.27 -25.47 10.79
C ASP A 37 -9.19 -24.94 12.23
N ARG A 38 -8.64 -25.77 13.12
CA ARG A 38 -8.44 -25.51 14.55
C ARG A 38 -9.73 -25.15 15.29
N PHE A 39 -10.85 -25.78 14.91
CA PHE A 39 -12.13 -25.66 15.61
C PHE A 39 -12.21 -26.54 16.86
N TRP A 40 -11.36 -27.56 16.96
CA TRP A 40 -11.24 -28.39 18.16
C TRP A 40 -9.90 -28.20 18.86
N MET A 41 -9.89 -28.38 20.18
CA MET A 41 -8.68 -28.27 20.99
C MET A 41 -8.74 -29.26 22.16
N ILE A 42 -7.63 -29.97 22.39
CA ILE A 42 -7.50 -30.86 23.55
C ILE A 42 -7.06 -30.05 24.76
N VAL A 43 -7.69 -30.29 25.90
CA VAL A 43 -7.51 -29.56 27.15
C VAL A 43 -7.37 -30.51 28.34
N ASP A 44 -6.87 -30.00 29.47
CA ASP A 44 -6.95 -30.68 30.76
C ASP A 44 -8.34 -30.52 31.42
N GLU A 45 -8.52 -31.09 32.61
CA GLU A 45 -9.75 -30.99 33.41
C GLU A 45 -10.10 -29.55 33.84
N ASN A 46 -9.13 -28.64 33.81
CA ASN A 46 -9.31 -27.22 34.08
C ASN A 46 -9.46 -26.41 32.78
N TYR A 47 -9.74 -27.08 31.66
CA TYR A 47 -9.90 -26.50 30.33
C TYR A 47 -8.66 -25.75 29.82
N LYS A 48 -7.45 -26.08 30.31
CA LYS A 48 -6.19 -25.52 29.81
C LYS A 48 -5.67 -26.32 28.62
N PHE A 49 -5.27 -25.62 27.56
CA PHE A 49 -4.76 -26.21 26.33
C PHE A 49 -3.56 -27.14 26.54
N ARG A 50 -3.66 -28.38 26.05
CA ARG A 50 -2.60 -29.38 26.01
C ARG A 50 -1.75 -29.23 24.73
N THR A 51 -0.47 -28.91 24.88
CA THR A 51 0.38 -28.57 23.73
C THR A 51 1.19 -29.76 23.22
N GLN A 52 1.57 -29.79 21.93
CA GLN A 52 2.52 -30.79 21.41
C GLN A 52 3.88 -30.79 22.13
N ARG A 53 4.25 -29.69 22.80
CA ARG A 53 5.51 -29.63 23.59
C ARG A 53 5.43 -30.50 24.84
N GLU A 54 4.23 -30.66 25.39
CA GLU A 54 3.97 -31.49 26.55
C GLU A 54 3.61 -32.92 26.14
N PHE A 55 2.85 -33.06 25.05
CA PHE A 55 2.39 -34.35 24.53
C PHE A 55 2.72 -34.49 23.04
N PRO A 56 3.97 -34.85 22.69
CA PRO A 56 4.39 -34.98 21.29
C PRO A 56 3.54 -35.96 20.47
N LYS A 57 3.04 -37.04 21.11
CA LYS A 57 2.14 -38.04 20.50
C LYS A 57 0.84 -37.46 19.95
N LEU A 58 0.44 -36.24 20.32
CA LEU A 58 -0.69 -35.56 19.70
C LEU A 58 -0.54 -35.47 18.18
N THR A 59 0.68 -35.38 17.64
CA THR A 59 0.92 -35.38 16.19
C THR A 59 0.48 -36.66 15.47
N MET A 60 0.28 -37.75 16.21
CA MET A 60 -0.10 -39.06 15.68
C MET A 60 -1.62 -39.31 15.73
N ILE A 61 -2.39 -38.41 16.36
CA ILE A 61 -3.85 -38.42 16.22
C ILE A 61 -4.16 -37.94 14.81
N VAL A 62 -4.84 -38.77 14.03
CA VAL A 62 -5.18 -38.54 12.62
C VAL A 62 -6.65 -38.11 12.50
N PRO A 63 -6.92 -36.84 12.14
CA PRO A 63 -8.27 -36.38 11.87
C PRO A 63 -8.72 -36.72 10.45
N ALA A 64 -10.01 -36.98 10.27
CA ALA A 64 -10.70 -37.05 8.98
C ALA A 64 -12.02 -36.26 9.07
N ILE A 65 -12.37 -35.53 8.00
CA ILE A 65 -13.61 -34.74 7.92
C ILE A 65 -14.53 -35.44 6.93
N ASN A 66 -15.71 -35.84 7.40
CA ASN A 66 -16.76 -36.46 6.60
C ASN A 66 -17.95 -35.49 6.53
N GLU A 67 -17.99 -34.62 5.51
CA GLU A 67 -19.13 -33.71 5.28
C GLU A 67 -20.38 -34.52 4.88
N ASN A 68 -21.50 -34.27 5.55
CA ASN A 68 -22.82 -34.76 5.13
C ASN A 68 -23.85 -33.64 5.31
N PRO A 69 -24.21 -32.90 4.24
CA PRO A 69 -25.13 -31.77 4.34
C PRO A 69 -26.56 -32.13 4.75
N GLU A 70 -26.95 -33.40 4.60
CA GLU A 70 -28.27 -33.90 5.00
C GLU A 70 -28.34 -34.24 6.50
N ASP A 71 -27.18 -34.42 7.13
CA ASP A 71 -27.05 -34.63 8.56
C ASP A 71 -27.26 -33.32 9.32
N GLU A 72 -27.94 -33.39 10.46
CA GLU A 72 -28.29 -32.20 11.25
C GLU A 72 -27.09 -31.48 11.89
N TYR A 73 -25.94 -32.16 11.96
CA TYR A 73 -24.66 -31.61 12.40
C TYR A 73 -23.72 -31.31 11.21
N GLY A 74 -24.18 -31.51 9.98
CA GLY A 74 -23.42 -31.32 8.74
C GLY A 74 -22.34 -32.37 8.48
N GLY A 75 -22.35 -33.48 9.24
CA GLY A 75 -21.35 -34.56 9.17
C GLY A 75 -20.50 -34.70 10.43
N SER A 76 -19.38 -35.44 10.32
CA SER A 76 -18.52 -35.77 11.46
C SER A 76 -17.02 -35.51 11.25
N LEU A 77 -16.35 -35.16 12.35
CA LEU A 77 -14.91 -35.25 12.55
C LEU A 77 -14.59 -36.61 13.16
N VAL A 78 -13.82 -37.42 12.46
CA VAL A 78 -13.36 -38.74 12.94
C VAL A 78 -11.89 -38.65 13.35
N LEU A 79 -11.57 -39.14 14.54
CA LEU A 79 -10.20 -39.22 15.06
C LEU A 79 -9.77 -40.68 15.23
N THR A 80 -8.59 -41.00 14.72
CA THR A 80 -7.91 -42.29 14.96
C THR A 80 -6.54 -42.06 15.55
N ALA A 81 -6.01 -43.02 16.30
CA ALA A 81 -4.68 -42.94 16.88
C ALA A 81 -4.06 -44.34 17.07
N PRO A 82 -2.72 -44.47 16.96
CA PRO A 82 -2.06 -45.76 17.16
C PRO A 82 -2.28 -46.35 18.56
N GLY A 83 -2.66 -47.62 18.63
CA GLY A 83 -2.93 -48.31 19.89
C GLY A 83 -4.33 -48.10 20.47
N ILE A 84 -5.22 -47.40 19.74
CA ILE A 84 -6.65 -47.32 20.06
C ILE A 84 -7.44 -47.91 18.90
N ASP A 85 -8.11 -49.04 19.14
CA ASP A 85 -8.81 -49.79 18.08
C ASP A 85 -10.14 -49.15 17.62
N ARG A 86 -10.69 -48.25 18.44
CA ARG A 86 -11.96 -47.56 18.15
C ARG A 86 -11.73 -46.13 17.65
N GLU A 87 -12.54 -45.71 16.70
CA GLU A 87 -12.54 -44.32 16.22
C GLU A 87 -13.37 -43.42 17.14
N LEU A 88 -12.97 -42.17 17.31
CA LEU A 88 -13.80 -41.15 17.97
C LEU A 88 -14.49 -40.29 16.91
N SER A 89 -15.82 -40.30 16.89
CA SER A 89 -16.63 -39.46 15.99
C SER A 89 -17.23 -38.29 16.75
N LEU A 90 -17.01 -37.08 16.26
CA LEU A 90 -17.54 -35.83 16.81
C LEU A 90 -18.37 -35.10 15.74
N PRO A 91 -19.47 -34.43 16.09
CA PRO A 91 -20.25 -33.64 15.13
C PRO A 91 -19.44 -32.46 14.57
N LEU A 92 -19.56 -32.16 13.27
CA LEU A 92 -18.89 -30.99 12.66
C LEU A 92 -19.49 -29.66 13.12
N ASN A 93 -20.81 -29.61 13.32
CA ASN A 93 -21.54 -28.45 13.82
C ASN A 93 -22.39 -28.84 15.05
N PRO A 94 -21.78 -29.03 16.23
CA PRO A 94 -22.50 -29.37 17.45
C PRO A 94 -23.57 -28.32 17.79
N LYS A 95 -24.77 -28.77 18.19
CA LYS A 95 -25.84 -27.89 18.66
C LYS A 95 -25.46 -27.25 20.00
N GLU A 96 -25.65 -25.93 20.11
CA GLU A 96 -25.34 -25.17 21.33
C GLU A 96 -26.14 -25.69 22.55
N SER A 97 -27.37 -26.16 22.33
CA SER A 97 -28.26 -26.64 23.40
C SER A 97 -27.87 -28.00 23.98
N SER A 98 -26.99 -28.75 23.33
CA SER A 98 -26.62 -30.12 23.74
C SER A 98 -25.22 -30.22 24.37
N HIS A 99 -24.50 -29.10 24.50
CA HIS A 99 -23.13 -29.10 25.00
C HIS A 99 -22.92 -28.05 26.10
N VAL A 100 -22.02 -28.34 27.04
CA VAL A 100 -21.71 -27.45 28.16
C VAL A 100 -20.69 -26.41 27.70
N LEU A 101 -21.04 -25.13 27.82
CA LEU A 101 -20.13 -24.02 27.53
C LEU A 101 -19.11 -23.87 28.66
N GLN A 102 -17.84 -23.78 28.29
CA GLN A 102 -16.70 -23.72 29.19
C GLN A 102 -15.70 -22.66 28.73
N LYS A 103 -14.92 -22.13 29.69
CA LYS A 103 -13.84 -21.18 29.40
C LYS A 103 -12.52 -21.94 29.19
N ALA A 104 -12.19 -22.21 27.93
CA ALA A 104 -10.94 -22.82 27.54
C ALA A 104 -9.80 -21.80 27.53
N VAL A 105 -8.67 -22.16 28.18
CA VAL A 105 -7.49 -21.30 28.29
C VAL A 105 -6.47 -21.69 27.22
N ILE A 106 -6.20 -20.78 26.29
CA ILE A 106 -5.14 -20.89 25.29
C ILE A 106 -4.12 -19.76 25.50
N TRP A 107 -2.92 -20.12 25.93
CA TRP A 107 -1.89 -19.14 26.32
C TRP A 107 -2.42 -18.19 27.42
N SER A 108 -2.43 -16.89 27.16
CA SER A 108 -2.99 -15.87 28.07
C SER A 108 -4.46 -15.51 27.75
N TYR A 109 -5.11 -16.24 26.84
CA TYR A 109 -6.47 -15.96 26.40
C TYR A 109 -7.45 -16.99 26.97
N ASN A 110 -8.62 -16.51 27.37
CA ASN A 110 -9.76 -17.35 27.74
C ASN A 110 -10.79 -17.28 26.60
N LEU A 111 -11.25 -18.42 26.11
CA LEU A 111 -12.20 -18.53 25.01
C LEU A 111 -13.36 -19.45 25.37
N ASP A 112 -14.55 -19.08 24.95
CA ASP A 112 -15.75 -19.89 24.98
C ASP A 112 -15.63 -21.09 24.04
N ALA A 113 -15.76 -22.27 24.64
CA ALA A 113 -15.72 -23.54 23.94
C ALA A 113 -16.74 -24.51 24.54
N TYR A 114 -17.32 -25.36 23.70
CA TYR A 114 -18.24 -26.40 24.09
C TYR A 114 -17.48 -27.68 24.39
N ASP A 115 -17.68 -28.26 25.56
CA ASP A 115 -17.14 -29.59 25.88
C ASP A 115 -17.81 -30.65 25.00
N CYS A 116 -17.00 -31.51 24.37
CA CYS A 116 -17.46 -32.59 23.51
C CYS A 116 -17.93 -33.86 24.27
N GLY A 117 -17.94 -33.83 25.60
CA GLY A 117 -18.55 -34.86 26.44
C GLY A 117 -17.61 -35.97 26.92
N ASP A 118 -18.13 -36.80 27.82
CA ASP A 118 -17.32 -37.77 28.57
C ASP A 118 -16.82 -38.95 27.73
N GLU A 119 -17.53 -39.34 26.67
CA GLU A 119 -17.08 -40.37 25.74
C GLU A 119 -15.82 -39.91 25.00
N ALA A 120 -15.83 -38.67 24.50
CA ALA A 120 -14.70 -38.04 23.86
C ALA A 120 -13.52 -37.86 24.83
N ALA A 121 -13.81 -37.42 26.07
CA ALA A 121 -12.81 -37.31 27.13
C ALA A 121 -12.16 -38.66 27.46
N THR A 122 -12.96 -39.74 27.52
CA THR A 122 -12.47 -41.10 27.78
C THR A 122 -11.50 -41.56 26.69
N TRP A 123 -11.85 -41.37 25.42
CA TRP A 123 -10.99 -41.73 24.28
C TRP A 123 -9.65 -40.96 24.32
N ILE A 124 -9.70 -39.65 24.54
CA ILE A 124 -8.50 -38.80 24.58
C ILE A 124 -7.63 -39.16 25.81
N THR A 125 -8.26 -39.41 26.96
CA THR A 125 -7.56 -39.79 28.20
C THR A 125 -6.89 -41.15 28.07
N GLU A 126 -7.53 -42.13 27.45
CA GLU A 126 -6.94 -43.46 27.19
C GLU A 126 -5.69 -43.34 26.31
N TYR A 127 -5.78 -42.59 25.20
CA TYR A 127 -4.64 -42.39 24.33
C TYR A 127 -3.52 -41.58 25.00
N LEU A 128 -3.86 -40.53 25.75
CA LEU A 128 -2.87 -39.65 26.37
C LEU A 128 -2.28 -40.22 27.67
N GLY A 129 -2.96 -41.15 28.33
CA GLY A 129 -2.58 -41.69 29.64
C GLY A 129 -2.72 -40.67 30.78
N VAL A 130 -3.43 -39.56 30.54
CA VAL A 130 -3.66 -38.47 31.49
C VAL A 130 -5.01 -37.85 31.23
N SER A 131 -5.74 -37.52 32.30
CA SER A 131 -7.07 -36.90 32.24
C SER A 131 -7.06 -35.68 31.33
N SER A 132 -7.86 -35.78 30.26
CA SER A 132 -7.90 -34.83 29.17
C SER A 132 -9.28 -34.83 28.51
N ARG A 133 -9.71 -33.67 28.05
CA ARG A 133 -10.99 -33.45 27.37
C ARG A 133 -10.74 -32.83 26.00
N ILE A 134 -11.76 -32.78 25.14
CA ILE A 134 -11.70 -32.06 23.86
C ILE A 134 -12.87 -31.08 23.80
N VAL A 135 -12.57 -29.87 23.33
CA VAL A 135 -13.56 -28.80 23.22
C VAL A 135 -13.69 -28.31 21.79
N TYR A 136 -14.88 -27.87 21.43
CA TYR A 136 -15.23 -27.25 20.16
C TYR A 136 -15.40 -25.74 20.32
N LYS A 137 -14.88 -24.93 19.40
CA LYS A 137 -14.94 -23.47 19.52
C LYS A 137 -16.39 -22.93 19.43
N SER A 138 -16.75 -22.00 20.32
CA SER A 138 -17.98 -21.22 20.15
C SER A 138 -17.87 -20.21 18.99
N THR A 139 -18.90 -20.15 18.15
CA THR A 139 -19.02 -19.20 17.04
C THR A 139 -19.55 -17.83 17.44
N GLN A 140 -20.09 -17.70 18.67
CA GLN A 140 -20.64 -16.48 19.24
C GLN A 140 -19.53 -15.53 19.75
N GLU A 141 -18.46 -16.09 20.32
CA GLU A 141 -17.39 -15.30 20.92
C GLU A 141 -16.29 -14.93 19.91
N THR A 142 -15.89 -13.66 19.95
CA THR A 142 -14.94 -13.07 19.01
C THR A 142 -13.62 -12.75 19.71
N ARG A 143 -12.55 -13.47 19.33
CA ARG A 143 -11.17 -13.09 19.67
C ARG A 143 -10.66 -12.06 18.66
N THR A 144 -10.56 -10.81 19.08
CA THR A 144 -10.07 -9.69 18.23
C THR A 144 -8.54 -9.74 18.08
N LEU A 145 -8.04 -9.58 16.85
CA LEU A 145 -6.61 -9.50 16.53
C LEU A 145 -6.18 -8.02 16.45
N GLU A 146 -5.58 -7.46 17.50
CA GLU A 146 -5.46 -5.99 17.59
C GLU A 146 -4.21 -5.36 16.95
N LYS A 147 -3.02 -5.97 17.02
CA LYS A 147 -1.77 -5.23 16.72
C LYS A 147 -1.33 -5.23 15.24
N TYR A 148 -1.80 -6.17 14.41
CA TYR A 148 -1.29 -6.35 13.03
C TYR A 148 -2.33 -6.81 11.99
N ALA A 149 -3.62 -6.87 12.35
CA ALA A 149 -4.65 -7.33 11.44
C ALA A 149 -5.20 -6.18 10.58
N PRO A 150 -5.54 -6.42 9.30
CA PRO A 150 -6.31 -5.46 8.51
C PRO A 150 -7.65 -5.15 9.19
N THR A 151 -8.18 -3.95 9.00
CA THR A 151 -9.42 -3.51 9.66
C THR A 151 -10.65 -4.26 9.13
N GLU A 152 -11.75 -4.22 9.89
CA GLU A 152 -13.04 -4.79 9.45
C GLU A 152 -13.51 -4.21 8.10
N GLN A 153 -13.21 -2.95 7.82
CA GLN A 153 -13.50 -2.32 6.52
C GLN A 153 -12.72 -2.98 5.35
N VAL A 154 -11.54 -3.55 5.63
CA VAL A 154 -10.71 -4.22 4.64
C VAL A 154 -11.15 -5.67 4.47
N LEU A 155 -11.41 -6.40 5.56
CA LEU A 155 -11.73 -7.84 5.51
C LEU A 155 -13.22 -8.14 5.28
N GLY A 156 -14.11 -7.21 5.61
CA GLY A 156 -15.55 -7.43 5.64
C GLY A 156 -16.10 -8.10 6.88
N HIS A 157 -15.21 -8.37 7.84
CA HIS A 157 -15.53 -8.92 9.15
C HIS A 157 -14.46 -8.49 10.14
N LYS A 158 -14.80 -8.52 11.42
CA LYS A 158 -13.80 -8.38 12.48
C LYS A 158 -12.71 -9.46 12.32
N PRO A 159 -11.42 -9.11 12.39
CA PRO A 159 -10.33 -10.07 12.39
C PRO A 159 -10.52 -11.08 13.52
N GLN A 160 -10.69 -12.35 13.13
CA GLN A 160 -11.01 -13.44 14.04
C GLN A 160 -10.22 -14.68 13.65
N THR A 161 -10.01 -15.56 14.63
CA THR A 161 -9.46 -16.88 14.37
C THR A 161 -10.10 -17.90 15.31
N ALA A 162 -10.00 -19.18 14.95
CA ALA A 162 -10.41 -20.26 15.82
C ALA A 162 -9.41 -20.46 16.98
N PHE A 163 -8.99 -21.69 17.26
CA PHE A 163 -7.90 -21.93 18.22
C PHE A 163 -6.49 -21.71 17.63
N SER A 164 -6.35 -21.01 16.50
CA SER A 164 -5.04 -20.60 15.97
C SER A 164 -4.30 -19.66 16.93
N ASP A 165 -2.97 -19.65 16.88
CA ASP A 165 -2.19 -18.85 17.84
C ASP A 165 -2.36 -17.34 17.63
N ARG A 166 -2.28 -16.87 16.37
CA ARG A 166 -2.39 -15.45 16.03
C ARG A 166 -3.31 -15.24 14.83
N PHE A 167 -2.94 -15.68 13.62
CA PHE A 167 -3.80 -15.56 12.44
C PHE A 167 -4.25 -16.93 11.90
N PRO A 168 -5.32 -16.97 11.08
CA PRO A 168 -5.85 -18.22 10.53
C PRO A 168 -4.88 -18.99 9.65
N PHE A 169 -4.22 -18.31 8.72
CA PHE A 169 -3.41 -18.97 7.70
C PHE A 169 -1.93 -18.87 8.02
N LEU A 170 -1.22 -19.94 7.68
CA LEU A 170 0.22 -19.99 7.69
C LEU A 170 0.74 -20.37 6.30
N LEU A 171 1.54 -19.50 5.70
CA LEU A 171 2.05 -19.60 4.34
C LEU A 171 3.57 -19.78 4.36
N ILE A 172 4.09 -20.76 3.63
CA ILE A 172 5.54 -21.02 3.51
C ILE A 172 5.88 -21.46 2.08
N SER A 173 7.06 -21.09 1.58
CA SER A 173 7.58 -21.59 0.30
C SER A 173 8.46 -22.83 0.45
N GLU A 174 8.47 -23.70 -0.57
CA GLU A 174 9.39 -24.83 -0.67
C GLU A 174 10.85 -24.36 -0.66
N GLU A 175 11.13 -23.22 -1.28
CA GLU A 175 12.46 -22.61 -1.32
C GLU A 175 12.95 -22.20 0.08
N SER A 176 12.06 -21.65 0.92
CA SER A 176 12.36 -21.36 2.33
C SER A 176 12.67 -22.61 3.15
N LEU A 177 11.92 -23.70 2.95
CA LEU A 177 12.21 -24.96 3.63
C LEU A 177 13.53 -25.57 3.12
N GLY A 178 13.79 -25.50 1.82
CA GLY A 178 15.03 -25.96 1.20
C GLY A 178 16.26 -25.27 1.79
N ASP A 179 16.21 -23.96 1.97
CA ASP A 179 17.28 -23.19 2.60
C ASP A 179 17.52 -23.61 4.06
N VAL A 180 16.45 -23.87 4.83
CA VAL A 180 16.57 -24.37 6.20
C VAL A 180 17.20 -25.77 6.21
N ASN A 181 16.69 -26.68 5.38
CA ASN A 181 17.18 -28.06 5.30
C ASN A 181 18.65 -28.13 4.85
N SER A 182 19.12 -27.20 4.01
CA SER A 182 20.53 -27.12 3.63
C SER A 182 21.50 -26.86 4.80
N LYS A 183 20.96 -26.39 5.94
CA LYS A 183 21.70 -26.07 7.16
C LYS A 183 21.46 -27.08 8.29
N LEU A 184 20.69 -28.13 8.04
CA LEU A 184 20.40 -29.18 9.02
C LEU A 184 21.19 -30.45 8.72
N SER A 185 21.65 -31.12 9.77
CA SER A 185 22.25 -32.46 9.65
C SER A 185 21.23 -33.52 9.22
N SER A 186 19.98 -33.38 9.66
CA SER A 186 18.85 -34.23 9.28
C SER A 186 17.70 -33.36 8.74
N PRO A 187 17.32 -33.49 7.47
CA PRO A 187 16.22 -32.73 6.88
C PRO A 187 14.90 -32.92 7.61
N VAL A 188 14.09 -31.87 7.64
CA VAL A 188 12.70 -31.86 8.15
C VAL A 188 11.71 -31.60 7.02
N THR A 189 10.42 -31.83 7.28
CA THR A 189 9.35 -31.69 6.29
C THR A 189 8.47 -30.46 6.58
N MET A 190 7.62 -30.06 5.64
CA MET A 190 6.61 -29.01 5.86
C MET A 190 5.75 -29.28 7.09
N ARG A 191 5.45 -30.55 7.38
CA ARG A 191 4.61 -30.94 8.52
C ARG A 191 5.21 -30.58 9.87
N ASN A 192 6.53 -30.41 9.98
CA ASN A 192 7.19 -29.89 11.19
C ASN A 192 6.78 -28.43 11.48
N PHE A 193 6.43 -27.65 10.45
CA PHE A 193 6.07 -26.23 10.58
C PHE A 193 4.56 -25.97 10.54
N ARG A 194 3.79 -26.99 10.19
CA ARG A 194 2.32 -27.01 10.14
C ARG A 194 1.69 -25.89 9.31
N PRO A 195 2.16 -25.62 8.07
CA PRO A 195 1.60 -24.57 7.21
C PRO A 195 0.19 -24.93 6.75
N ASN A 196 -0.64 -23.93 6.48
CA ASN A 196 -1.92 -24.12 5.80
C ASN A 196 -1.77 -24.06 4.28
N ILE A 197 -0.83 -23.24 3.79
CA ILE A 197 -0.60 -23.00 2.37
C ILE A 197 0.90 -23.18 2.09
N VAL A 198 1.23 -24.10 1.19
CA VAL A 198 2.58 -24.31 0.69
C VAL A 198 2.65 -23.88 -0.76
N VAL A 199 3.66 -23.08 -1.08
CA VAL A 199 3.87 -22.53 -2.43
C VAL A 199 5.26 -22.85 -2.97
N LYS A 200 5.39 -22.77 -4.29
CA LYS A 200 6.64 -22.96 -5.03
C LYS A 200 6.77 -21.92 -6.14
N GLY A 201 8.01 -21.62 -6.51
CA GLY A 201 8.35 -20.67 -7.57
C GLY A 201 8.87 -19.34 -7.03
N CYS A 202 9.25 -19.28 -5.75
CA CYS A 202 9.94 -18.12 -5.19
C CYS A 202 11.31 -17.96 -5.85
N ARG A 203 11.70 -16.73 -6.19
CA ARG A 203 12.98 -16.40 -6.86
C ARG A 203 14.18 -16.69 -5.96
N PHE A 204 13.97 -16.57 -4.65
CA PHE A 204 14.96 -16.84 -3.62
C PHE A 204 14.24 -17.30 -2.34
N PRO A 205 14.91 -18.07 -1.46
CA PRO A 205 14.36 -18.44 -0.16
C PRO A 205 13.87 -17.23 0.63
N PHE A 206 12.73 -17.37 1.28
CA PHE A 206 12.07 -16.32 2.06
C PHE A 206 11.56 -15.11 1.27
N GLU A 207 11.39 -15.21 -0.06
CA GLU A 207 10.73 -14.17 -0.85
C GLU A 207 9.36 -13.79 -0.26
N GLU A 208 8.65 -14.75 0.35
CA GLU A 208 7.35 -14.52 1.00
C GLU A 208 7.40 -13.49 2.15
N ASP A 209 8.56 -13.23 2.75
CA ASP A 209 8.73 -12.17 3.75
C ASP A 209 8.43 -10.77 3.20
N THR A 210 8.56 -10.59 1.88
CA THR A 210 8.32 -9.31 1.21
C THR A 210 6.85 -9.10 0.85
N TRP A 211 6.03 -10.14 0.95
CA TRP A 211 4.64 -10.10 0.49
C TRP A 211 3.78 -9.31 1.47
N LYS A 212 2.90 -8.47 0.93
CA LYS A 212 1.85 -7.76 1.69
C LYS A 212 0.48 -8.39 1.49
N GLN A 213 0.27 -8.94 0.31
CA GLN A 213 -0.95 -9.62 -0.08
C GLN A 213 -0.63 -10.65 -1.15
N PHE A 214 -1.46 -11.67 -1.24
CA PHE A 214 -1.41 -12.65 -2.32
C PHE A 214 -2.84 -13.05 -2.68
N VAL A 215 -3.01 -13.57 -3.89
CA VAL A 215 -4.30 -13.99 -4.40
C VAL A 215 -4.20 -15.44 -4.85
N ILE A 216 -5.22 -16.24 -4.54
CA ILE A 216 -5.30 -17.64 -4.94
C ILE A 216 -6.46 -17.81 -5.94
N GLY A 217 -6.17 -18.39 -7.10
CA GLY A 217 -7.13 -18.61 -8.19
C GLY A 217 -7.05 -17.54 -9.30
N GLU A 218 -7.59 -17.87 -10.47
CA GLU A 218 -7.44 -17.12 -11.72
C GLU A 218 -8.26 -15.81 -11.76
N ASP A 219 -9.40 -15.76 -11.08
CA ASP A 219 -10.34 -14.62 -11.13
C ASP A 219 -10.01 -13.50 -10.12
N GLY A 220 -8.87 -13.61 -9.45
CA GLY A 220 -8.47 -12.67 -8.41
C GLY A 220 -9.34 -12.75 -7.14
N GLU A 221 -10.17 -13.79 -6.99
CA GLU A 221 -11.26 -13.87 -6.01
C GLU A 221 -10.82 -14.04 -4.55
N ASN A 222 -9.80 -14.87 -4.30
CA ASN A 222 -9.38 -15.18 -2.94
C ASN A 222 -8.20 -14.32 -2.53
N LEU A 223 -8.48 -13.10 -2.05
CA LEU A 223 -7.46 -12.16 -1.57
C LEU A 223 -7.07 -12.42 -0.10
N PHE A 224 -5.77 -12.55 0.13
CA PHE A 224 -5.18 -12.73 1.45
C PHE A 224 -4.20 -11.59 1.77
N TYR A 225 -4.15 -11.22 3.04
CA TYR A 225 -3.23 -10.22 3.57
C TYR A 225 -2.20 -10.89 4.46
N VAL A 226 -0.92 -10.58 4.22
CA VAL A 226 0.19 -11.04 5.05
C VAL A 226 0.34 -10.10 6.24
N ALA A 227 0.18 -10.65 7.44
CA ALA A 227 0.14 -9.88 8.68
C ALA A 227 1.52 -9.77 9.34
N CYS A 228 2.16 -10.91 9.64
CA CYS A 228 3.48 -10.93 10.28
C CYS A 228 4.20 -12.27 10.16
N HIS A 229 5.50 -12.27 10.45
CA HIS A 229 6.32 -13.48 10.55
C HIS A 229 5.78 -14.45 11.63
N CYS A 230 5.79 -15.74 11.32
CA CYS A 230 5.43 -16.76 12.28
C CYS A 230 6.63 -17.15 13.16
N THR A 231 6.55 -16.78 14.44
CA THR A 231 7.53 -17.19 15.46
C THR A 231 7.41 -18.67 15.77
N ARG A 232 8.53 -19.36 15.92
CA ARG A 232 8.59 -20.80 16.23
C ARG A 232 9.11 -21.11 17.62
N CYS A 233 8.85 -22.35 18.00
CA CYS A 233 9.28 -22.97 19.24
C CYS A 233 9.73 -24.42 18.95
N THR A 234 10.03 -25.15 20.01
CA THR A 234 10.49 -26.56 19.97
C THR A 234 9.51 -27.52 19.30
N VAL A 235 8.25 -27.14 19.02
CA VAL A 235 7.34 -28.00 18.24
C VAL A 235 7.92 -28.41 16.88
N THR A 236 8.74 -27.54 16.29
CA THR A 236 9.42 -27.82 15.01
C THR A 236 10.37 -29.02 15.05
N THR A 237 10.76 -29.47 16.24
CA THR A 237 11.71 -30.58 16.46
C THR A 237 11.04 -31.94 16.62
N ILE A 238 9.70 -31.96 16.71
CA ILE A 238 8.91 -33.19 16.87
C ILE A 238 8.77 -33.85 15.51
N ASN A 239 9.09 -35.14 15.40
CA ASN A 239 8.83 -35.91 14.21
C ASN A 239 7.31 -36.06 14.02
N PRO A 240 6.73 -35.55 12.92
CA PRO A 240 5.28 -35.52 12.74
C PRO A 240 4.65 -36.91 12.48
N GLU A 241 5.44 -37.95 12.23
CA GLU A 241 4.97 -39.33 12.05
C GLU A 241 5.07 -40.16 13.33
N THR A 242 6.15 -39.98 14.11
CA THR A 242 6.43 -40.83 15.28
C THR A 242 6.22 -40.13 16.62
N GLY A 243 6.06 -38.80 16.64
CA GLY A 243 6.01 -38.02 17.89
C GLY A 243 7.35 -37.94 18.63
N GLU A 244 8.43 -38.53 18.12
CA GLU A 244 9.74 -38.50 18.78
C GLU A 244 10.48 -37.18 18.57
N ILE A 245 11.29 -36.79 19.55
CA ILE A 245 12.20 -35.66 19.46
C ILE A 245 13.63 -36.20 19.37
N LYS A 246 14.23 -36.16 18.17
CA LYS A 246 15.59 -36.68 17.95
C LYS A 246 16.68 -35.66 18.26
N SER A 247 16.41 -34.37 18.00
CA SER A 247 17.37 -33.28 18.14
C SER A 247 16.62 -31.95 18.25
N ASP A 248 17.21 -30.96 18.93
CA ASP A 248 16.71 -29.59 18.96
C ASP A 248 17.29 -28.71 17.83
N GLU A 249 18.06 -29.31 16.93
CA GLU A 249 18.76 -28.65 15.83
C GLU A 249 17.86 -27.79 14.93
N PRO A 250 16.67 -28.22 14.45
CA PRO A 250 15.81 -27.37 13.62
C PRO A 250 15.48 -26.03 14.26
N PHE A 251 15.21 -26.03 15.57
CA PHE A 251 14.92 -24.82 16.32
C PHE A 251 16.18 -23.96 16.50
N LYS A 252 17.33 -24.57 16.84
CA LYS A 252 18.61 -23.86 17.00
C LYS A 252 19.10 -23.24 15.70
N VAL A 253 18.97 -23.94 14.58
CA VAL A 253 19.36 -23.46 13.25
C VAL A 253 18.50 -22.25 12.88
N LEU A 254 17.17 -22.33 13.00
CA LEU A 254 16.32 -21.15 12.80
C LEU A 254 16.71 -20.01 13.73
N GLN A 255 16.97 -20.31 15.01
CA GLN A 255 17.44 -19.30 15.95
C GLN A 255 18.77 -18.70 15.50
N SER A 256 19.68 -19.40 14.84
CA SER A 256 20.99 -18.84 14.46
C SER A 256 20.91 -17.72 13.41
N TYR A 257 20.01 -17.80 12.43
CA TYR A 257 19.99 -16.87 11.28
C TYR A 257 18.60 -16.31 10.90
N ARG A 258 17.50 -16.84 11.44
CA ARG A 258 16.13 -16.40 11.16
C ARG A 258 15.44 -15.95 12.43
N ARG A 259 15.56 -14.66 12.74
CA ARG A 259 14.97 -14.06 13.95
C ARG A 259 14.06 -12.89 13.61
N VAL A 260 13.09 -12.65 14.49
CA VAL A 260 12.31 -11.41 14.56
C VAL A 260 12.37 -10.85 15.96
N ASP A 261 12.62 -9.56 16.05
CA ASP A 261 12.65 -8.82 17.31
C ASP A 261 11.25 -8.35 17.67
N ASN A 262 10.84 -8.59 18.91
CA ASN A 262 9.56 -8.11 19.42
C ASN A 262 9.76 -7.54 20.81
N GLU A 263 9.91 -6.21 20.90
CA GLU A 263 9.92 -5.28 22.06
C GLU A 263 10.73 -5.68 23.33
N SER A 264 11.24 -6.91 23.43
CA SER A 264 12.00 -7.45 24.58
C SER A 264 12.80 -8.72 24.28
N LYS A 265 12.48 -9.53 23.24
CA LYS A 265 13.21 -10.77 22.90
C LYS A 265 13.25 -11.07 21.40
N SER A 266 14.40 -11.55 20.93
CA SER A 266 14.60 -12.07 19.58
C SER A 266 14.15 -13.55 19.50
N ARG A 267 13.23 -13.87 18.58
CA ARG A 267 12.63 -15.23 18.46
C ARG A 267 12.85 -15.82 17.07
N ALA A 268 13.16 -17.11 17.02
CA ALA A 268 13.25 -17.85 15.76
C ALA A 268 11.94 -17.75 14.95
N CYS A 269 12.03 -17.58 13.63
CA CYS A 269 10.85 -17.51 12.75
C CYS A 269 11.04 -18.23 11.42
N ILE A 270 9.90 -18.65 10.85
CA ILE A 270 9.78 -19.17 9.49
C ILE A 270 8.30 -19.14 9.10
N ALA A 271 8.02 -18.91 7.82
CA ALA A 271 6.69 -18.75 7.26
C ALA A 271 5.99 -17.44 7.68
N GLN A 272 4.95 -17.10 6.95
CA GLN A 272 4.16 -15.90 7.10
C GLN A 272 2.76 -16.21 7.64
N GLN A 273 2.29 -15.41 8.57
CA GLN A 273 0.92 -15.46 9.06
C GLN A 273 0.03 -14.56 8.21
N ALA A 274 -1.13 -15.06 7.80
CA ALA A 274 -2.03 -14.35 6.91
C ALA A 274 -3.51 -14.48 7.31
N THR A 275 -4.33 -13.56 6.80
CA THR A 275 -5.80 -13.57 6.93
C THR A 275 -6.46 -13.32 5.58
N GLY A 276 -7.64 -13.90 5.36
CA GLY A 276 -8.41 -13.75 4.13
C GLY A 276 -9.53 -12.70 4.26
N MET A 277 -10.01 -12.20 3.12
CA MET A 277 -11.24 -11.40 3.01
C MET A 277 -12.45 -12.32 2.77
N LEU A 278 -13.63 -11.98 3.29
CA LEU A 278 -14.86 -12.73 2.98
C LEU A 278 -15.28 -12.53 1.52
N GLN A 279 -15.52 -13.64 0.80
CA GLN A 279 -15.91 -13.62 -0.61
C GLN A 279 -17.18 -12.78 -0.87
N ASP A 280 -18.23 -12.94 -0.04
CA ASP A 280 -19.45 -12.14 -0.10
C ASP A 280 -19.24 -10.64 0.10
N PHE A 281 -18.27 -10.26 0.94
CA PHE A 281 -17.98 -8.86 1.19
C PHE A 281 -17.21 -8.25 0.02
N LYS A 282 -16.30 -9.02 -0.59
CA LYS A 282 -15.61 -8.62 -1.81
C LYS A 282 -16.63 -8.35 -2.94
N LEU A 283 -17.55 -9.28 -3.18
CA LEU A 283 -18.63 -9.12 -4.17
C LEU A 283 -19.49 -7.87 -3.87
N ARG A 284 -19.91 -7.68 -2.61
CA ARG A 284 -20.66 -6.48 -2.20
C ARG A 284 -19.87 -5.19 -2.43
N ARG A 285 -18.58 -5.18 -2.15
CA ARG A 285 -17.71 -4.01 -2.31
C ARG A 285 -17.45 -3.68 -3.78
N GLU A 286 -17.37 -4.68 -4.64
CA GLU A 286 -17.29 -4.50 -6.10
C GLU A 286 -18.61 -3.96 -6.67
N VAL A 287 -19.75 -4.46 -6.18
CA VAL A 287 -21.09 -3.98 -6.56
C VAL A 287 -21.39 -2.57 -6.01
N GLN A 288 -20.84 -2.19 -4.84
CA GLN A 288 -21.03 -0.87 -4.21
C GLN A 288 -19.98 0.18 -4.59
N ARG A 289 -19.08 -0.09 -5.55
CA ARG A 289 -18.17 0.96 -6.03
C ARG A 289 -18.95 2.04 -6.76
N ILE A 290 -19.23 3.13 -6.05
CA ILE A 290 -19.84 4.33 -6.63
C ILE A 290 -18.87 4.87 -7.67
N ARG A 291 -19.34 4.98 -8.92
CA ARG A 291 -18.55 5.45 -10.05
C ARG A 291 -18.23 6.95 -9.92
N VAL A 292 -17.12 7.39 -10.50
CA VAL A 292 -16.77 8.82 -10.58
C VAL A 292 -17.90 9.58 -11.27
N THR A 293 -18.42 8.99 -12.35
CA THR A 293 -19.52 9.52 -13.15
C THR A 293 -20.87 9.52 -12.42
N GLU A 294 -21.03 8.72 -11.36
CA GLU A 294 -22.22 8.74 -10.50
C GLU A 294 -22.16 9.83 -9.43
N LYS A 295 -20.95 10.18 -8.95
CA LYS A 295 -20.73 11.23 -7.94
C LYS A 295 -20.58 12.63 -8.52
N TYR A 296 -19.90 12.74 -9.66
CA TYR A 296 -19.49 14.01 -10.23
C TYR A 296 -20.06 14.19 -11.64
N GLU A 297 -20.49 15.40 -11.93
CA GLU A 297 -20.80 15.88 -13.27
C GLU A 297 -19.52 16.45 -13.90
N VAL A 298 -19.02 15.80 -14.94
CA VAL A 298 -17.84 16.27 -15.67
C VAL A 298 -18.22 17.42 -16.59
N LEU A 299 -17.75 18.61 -16.26
CA LEU A 299 -18.03 19.85 -16.99
C LEU A 299 -17.22 19.93 -18.29
N GLY A 300 -15.97 19.49 -18.29
CA GLY A 300 -15.15 19.42 -19.51
C GLY A 300 -13.67 19.16 -19.28
N PHE A 301 -12.92 19.05 -20.36
CA PHE A 301 -11.49 18.75 -20.37
C PHE A 301 -10.65 20.01 -20.13
N ILE A 302 -9.63 19.91 -19.27
CA ILE A 302 -8.69 20.99 -18.96
C ILE A 302 -7.36 20.76 -19.68
N SER A 303 -6.71 19.63 -19.43
CA SER A 303 -5.36 19.37 -19.92
C SER A 303 -5.01 17.88 -19.99
N SER A 304 -4.05 17.54 -20.84
CA SER A 304 -3.43 16.21 -20.92
C SER A 304 -1.95 16.34 -20.61
N GLY A 305 -1.44 15.46 -19.76
CA GLY A 305 -0.01 15.33 -19.45
C GLY A 305 0.50 13.92 -19.72
N THR A 306 1.76 13.69 -19.34
CA THR A 306 2.44 12.40 -19.42
C THR A 306 1.65 11.29 -18.72
N TYR A 307 1.18 11.55 -17.51
CA TYR A 307 0.58 10.53 -16.63
C TYR A 307 -0.94 10.39 -16.77
N GLY A 308 -1.62 11.28 -17.50
CA GLY A 308 -3.08 11.27 -17.54
C GLY A 308 -3.73 12.48 -18.19
N ARG A 309 -5.07 12.53 -18.09
CA ARG A 309 -5.93 13.64 -18.50
C ARG A 309 -6.63 14.24 -17.28
N VAL A 310 -6.83 15.55 -17.26
CA VAL A 310 -7.47 16.28 -16.16
C VAL A 310 -8.75 16.94 -16.66
N TYR A 311 -9.83 16.78 -15.90
CA TYR A 311 -11.16 17.29 -16.22
C TYR A 311 -11.70 18.18 -15.10
N LYS A 312 -12.47 19.20 -15.46
CA LYS A 312 -13.24 20.02 -14.52
C LYS A 312 -14.55 19.32 -14.22
N ALA A 313 -14.96 19.28 -12.96
CA ALA A 313 -16.19 18.62 -12.53
C ALA A 313 -16.89 19.37 -11.39
N LYS A 314 -18.15 19.01 -11.14
CA LYS A 314 -19.01 19.52 -10.07
C LYS A 314 -19.68 18.34 -9.35
N ALA A 315 -19.94 18.46 -8.05
CA ALA A 315 -20.66 17.40 -7.32
C ALA A 315 -22.12 17.29 -7.81
N LYS A 316 -22.65 16.07 -7.92
CA LYS A 316 -24.06 15.84 -8.27
C LYS A 316 -24.97 16.06 -7.05
N ALA A 317 -26.17 16.60 -7.28
CA ALA A 317 -27.13 17.05 -6.26
C ALA A 317 -27.58 16.00 -5.21
N LYS A 318 -27.32 14.70 -5.42
CA LYS A 318 -27.63 13.63 -4.43
C LYS A 318 -26.63 13.55 -3.27
N MET A 319 -25.56 14.34 -3.27
CA MET A 319 -24.46 14.22 -2.31
C MET A 319 -24.28 15.38 -1.31
N SER A 320 -24.96 16.52 -1.48
CA SER A 320 -24.51 17.76 -0.83
C SER A 320 -25.56 18.40 0.09
N VAL A 321 -25.13 18.77 1.30
CA VAL A 321 -25.65 19.91 2.08
C VAL A 321 -25.50 21.18 1.23
N GLU A 322 -26.34 22.20 1.41
CA GLU A 322 -26.50 23.35 0.48
C GLU A 322 -25.18 24.04 0.06
N ASP A 323 -24.13 24.04 0.88
CA ASP A 323 -22.82 24.65 0.60
C ASP A 323 -21.91 23.85 -0.36
N GLU A 324 -22.12 22.55 -0.55
CA GLU A 324 -21.28 21.72 -1.45
C GLU A 324 -21.78 21.72 -2.90
N LYS A 325 -22.94 22.32 -3.18
CA LYS A 325 -23.54 22.30 -4.52
C LYS A 325 -22.75 23.09 -5.55
N GLU A 326 -21.92 24.06 -5.18
CA GLU A 326 -21.19 24.91 -6.13
C GLU A 326 -19.69 24.63 -6.22
N ARG A 327 -19.16 23.75 -5.36
CA ARG A 327 -17.73 23.45 -5.33
C ARG A 327 -17.28 22.76 -6.62
N LEU A 328 -16.19 23.26 -7.18
CA LEU A 328 -15.55 22.73 -8.38
C LEU A 328 -14.43 21.77 -8.01
N TYR A 329 -14.31 20.71 -8.81
CA TYR A 329 -13.33 19.65 -8.63
C TYR A 329 -12.49 19.47 -9.89
N ALA A 330 -11.26 19.00 -9.72
CA ALA A 330 -10.40 18.50 -10.78
C ALA A 330 -10.31 16.98 -10.69
N ILE A 331 -10.66 16.29 -11.78
CA ILE A 331 -10.58 14.82 -11.87
C ILE A 331 -9.41 14.45 -12.78
N LYS A 332 -8.38 13.83 -12.22
CA LYS A 332 -7.23 13.29 -12.98
C LYS A 332 -7.47 11.81 -13.29
N LYS A 333 -7.66 11.48 -14.56
CA LYS A 333 -7.74 10.11 -15.10
C LYS A 333 -6.36 9.68 -15.60
N PHE A 334 -5.80 8.62 -15.03
CA PHE A 334 -4.48 8.12 -15.42
C PHE A 334 -4.55 7.26 -16.69
N LYS A 335 -3.50 7.31 -17.53
CA LYS A 335 -3.35 6.46 -18.71
C LYS A 335 -2.60 5.16 -18.34
N PRO A 336 -2.99 3.99 -18.87
CA PRO A 336 -2.21 2.76 -18.70
C PRO A 336 -0.89 2.83 -19.49
N ASP A 337 0.13 2.08 -19.04
CA ASP A 337 1.49 2.12 -19.59
C ASP A 337 1.59 1.58 -21.03
N LYS A 338 0.70 0.65 -21.42
CA LYS A 338 0.62 0.09 -22.78
C LYS A 338 -0.84 -0.04 -23.20
N GLU A 339 -1.13 0.30 -24.46
CA GLU A 339 -2.42 0.00 -25.07
C GLU A 339 -2.64 -1.53 -25.02
N GLY A 340 -3.64 -1.98 -24.25
CA GLY A 340 -4.02 -3.39 -24.14
C GLY A 340 -3.67 -4.11 -22.83
N GLU A 341 -2.82 -3.56 -21.95
CA GLU A 341 -2.49 -4.20 -20.65
C GLU A 341 -3.15 -3.46 -19.44
N PRO A 342 -4.03 -4.12 -18.65
CA PRO A 342 -4.84 -3.44 -17.65
C PRO A 342 -4.16 -3.12 -16.29
N HIS A 343 -2.87 -3.38 -16.07
CA HIS A 343 -2.33 -3.46 -14.69
C HIS A 343 -0.98 -2.76 -14.42
N SER A 344 -0.47 -1.93 -15.33
CA SER A 344 0.72 -1.10 -15.07
C SER A 344 0.42 0.37 -15.30
N TYR A 345 0.66 1.17 -14.26
CA TYR A 345 0.63 2.63 -14.27
C TYR A 345 2.00 3.13 -13.77
N THR A 346 2.77 3.77 -14.64
CA THR A 346 4.01 4.49 -14.33
C THR A 346 3.66 5.77 -13.58
N GLY A 347 4.51 6.15 -12.61
CA GLY A 347 4.33 7.42 -11.90
C GLY A 347 3.15 7.45 -10.92
N ILE A 348 2.86 6.35 -10.24
CA ILE A 348 1.96 6.34 -9.08
C ILE A 348 2.75 5.84 -7.86
N SER A 349 2.94 6.70 -6.86
CA SER A 349 3.27 6.25 -5.52
C SER A 349 1.99 5.79 -4.83
N GLN A 350 1.71 4.49 -4.86
CA GLN A 350 0.52 3.93 -4.20
C GLN A 350 0.43 4.31 -2.71
N SER A 351 1.55 4.64 -2.09
CA SER A 351 1.64 5.20 -0.73
C SER A 351 1.08 6.62 -0.64
N ALA A 352 1.50 7.54 -1.54
CA ALA A 352 1.02 8.92 -1.56
C ALA A 352 -0.47 9.02 -1.95
N CYS A 353 -0.94 8.11 -2.80
CA CYS A 353 -2.34 8.04 -3.22
C CYS A 353 -3.31 7.54 -2.14
N ARG A 354 -2.81 6.94 -1.04
CA ARG A 354 -3.67 6.54 0.08
C ARG A 354 -3.97 7.69 1.05
N GLU A 355 -3.09 8.68 1.12
CA GLU A 355 -3.22 9.83 2.03
C GLU A 355 -3.91 11.03 1.36
N ILE A 356 -3.95 11.05 0.03
CA ILE A 356 -4.52 12.16 -0.75
C ILE A 356 -5.91 11.79 -1.28
N SER A 357 -6.86 12.68 -1.03
CA SER A 357 -8.27 12.76 -1.46
C SER A 357 -8.75 11.72 -2.48
N VAL A 358 -9.74 10.92 -2.04
CA VAL A 358 -10.67 10.05 -2.80
C VAL A 358 -10.11 9.52 -4.14
N VAL A 359 -9.37 8.41 -4.06
CA VAL A 359 -9.00 7.61 -5.24
C VAL A 359 -10.16 6.68 -5.61
N LEU A 360 -10.66 6.80 -6.85
CA LEU A 360 -11.72 5.94 -7.40
C LEU A 360 -11.15 5.08 -8.52
N LEU A 361 -11.34 3.76 -8.41
CA LEU A 361 -10.98 2.80 -9.44
C LEU A 361 -12.26 2.43 -10.22
N GLU A 362 -12.32 2.81 -11.48
CA GLU A 362 -13.47 2.59 -12.38
C GLU A 362 -12.98 2.03 -13.71
N ASP A 363 -13.59 0.94 -14.18
CA ASP A 363 -13.29 0.29 -15.47
C ASP A 363 -11.78 0.11 -15.74
N LYS A 364 -11.07 -0.41 -14.74
CA LYS A 364 -9.62 -0.64 -14.75
C LYS A 364 -8.77 0.63 -14.90
N SER A 365 -9.36 1.83 -14.72
CA SER A 365 -8.71 3.14 -14.75
C SER A 365 -8.74 3.86 -13.40
N ILE A 366 -7.63 4.52 -13.05
CA ILE A 366 -7.47 5.25 -11.79
C ILE A 366 -7.91 6.70 -12.00
N HIS A 367 -8.82 7.16 -11.15
CA HIS A 367 -9.26 8.55 -11.09
C HIS A 367 -8.93 9.12 -9.70
N MET A 368 -8.37 10.33 -9.68
CA MET A 368 -8.17 11.11 -8.45
C MET A 368 -8.99 12.38 -8.52
N VAL A 369 -9.65 12.72 -7.41
CA VAL A 369 -10.50 13.92 -7.32
C VAL A 369 -9.87 14.91 -6.36
N PHE A 370 -9.61 16.11 -6.84
CA PHE A 370 -9.02 17.21 -6.10
C PHE A 370 -9.94 18.42 -6.10
N ASP A 371 -9.71 19.35 -5.20
CA ASP A 371 -10.23 20.71 -5.36
C ASP A 371 -9.70 21.31 -6.66
N TYR A 372 -10.56 22.01 -7.38
CA TYR A 372 -10.15 22.76 -8.56
C TYR A 372 -9.29 23.97 -8.16
N ALA A 373 -8.25 24.23 -8.95
CA ALA A 373 -7.42 25.43 -8.85
C ALA A 373 -7.42 26.16 -10.19
N GLU A 374 -7.74 27.45 -10.15
CA GLU A 374 -8.03 28.28 -11.31
C GLU A 374 -6.80 28.53 -12.18
N HIS A 375 -5.61 28.56 -11.58
CA HIS A 375 -4.37 28.96 -12.24
C HIS A 375 -3.21 28.00 -11.93
N ASP A 376 -2.10 28.17 -12.66
CA ASP A 376 -0.78 27.63 -12.31
C ASP A 376 0.29 28.68 -12.64
N PHE A 377 1.50 28.48 -12.11
CA PHE A 377 2.59 29.43 -12.31
C PHE A 377 2.95 29.58 -13.80
N LEU A 378 2.88 28.52 -14.61
CA LEU A 378 3.21 28.60 -16.04
C LEU A 378 2.23 29.53 -16.78
N GLN A 379 0.93 29.40 -16.48
CA GLN A 379 -0.11 30.27 -17.05
C GLN A 379 0.11 31.74 -16.64
N ILE A 380 0.44 31.99 -15.37
CA ILE A 380 0.71 33.33 -14.85
C ILE A 380 1.95 33.94 -15.53
N ILE A 381 3.04 33.17 -15.64
CA ILE A 381 4.28 33.58 -16.34
C ILE A 381 3.97 33.93 -17.80
N HIS A 382 3.18 33.11 -18.50
CA HIS A 382 2.80 33.37 -19.89
C HIS A 382 1.89 34.61 -20.05
N HIS A 383 0.98 34.85 -19.10
CA HIS A 383 0.14 36.06 -19.08
C HIS A 383 1.02 37.31 -19.00
N HIS A 384 1.95 37.35 -18.06
CA HIS A 384 2.89 38.47 -17.89
C HIS A 384 3.90 38.60 -19.04
N SER A 385 4.41 37.48 -19.56
CA SER A 385 5.41 37.50 -20.64
C SER A 385 4.83 37.89 -22.00
N GLN A 386 3.63 37.41 -22.33
CA GLN A 386 3.09 37.48 -23.71
C GLN A 386 1.97 38.50 -23.85
N HIS A 387 1.10 38.61 -22.85
CA HIS A 387 -0.12 39.43 -22.91
C HIS A 387 0.09 40.80 -22.26
N GLU A 388 0.42 40.85 -20.97
CA GLU A 388 0.65 42.14 -20.29
C GLU A 388 1.98 42.78 -20.68
N ARG A 389 2.99 41.97 -20.95
CA ARG A 389 4.38 42.39 -21.18
C ARG A 389 4.92 43.24 -20.02
N LYS A 390 4.55 42.86 -18.80
CA LYS A 390 4.96 43.49 -17.54
C LYS A 390 5.46 42.41 -16.57
N PRO A 391 6.44 42.72 -15.71
CA PRO A 391 6.83 41.82 -14.65
C PRO A 391 5.67 41.46 -13.72
N ILE A 392 5.72 40.28 -13.11
CA ILE A 392 4.85 39.93 -11.99
C ILE A 392 5.19 40.87 -10.82
N PRO A 393 4.20 41.43 -10.10
CA PRO A 393 4.44 42.26 -8.93
C PRO A 393 5.31 41.55 -7.89
N GLU A 394 6.25 42.28 -7.29
CA GLU A 394 7.23 41.73 -6.34
C GLU A 394 6.58 41.05 -5.14
N PHE A 395 5.54 41.67 -4.56
CA PHE A 395 4.74 41.08 -3.49
C PHE A 395 4.22 39.68 -3.87
N THR A 396 3.68 39.54 -5.07
CA THR A 396 3.13 38.27 -5.56
C THR A 396 4.20 37.21 -5.77
N ILE A 397 5.36 37.57 -6.32
CA ILE A 397 6.50 36.65 -6.45
C ILE A 397 6.96 36.17 -5.06
N LYS A 398 7.07 37.09 -4.10
CA LYS A 398 7.52 36.78 -2.74
C LYS A 398 6.51 35.88 -2.02
N SER A 399 5.22 36.18 -2.09
CA SER A 399 4.13 35.35 -1.55
C SER A 399 4.09 33.96 -2.19
N PHE A 400 4.24 33.87 -3.52
CA PHE A 400 4.33 32.61 -4.24
C PHE A 400 5.50 31.74 -3.80
N LEU A 401 6.70 32.32 -3.72
CA LEU A 401 7.89 31.61 -3.30
C LEU A 401 7.77 31.14 -1.84
N TRP A 402 7.28 32.00 -0.95
CA TRP A 402 7.10 31.70 0.45
C TRP A 402 6.12 30.54 0.67
N GLN A 403 4.97 30.54 -0.01
CA GLN A 403 4.01 29.43 0.08
C GLN A 403 4.55 28.14 -0.55
N LEU A 404 5.26 28.23 -1.68
CA LEU A 404 5.90 27.08 -2.31
C LEU A 404 6.94 26.43 -1.37
N LEU A 405 7.79 27.23 -0.74
CA LEU A 405 8.78 26.76 0.22
C LEU A 405 8.14 26.13 1.45
N ASN A 406 7.05 26.69 1.99
CA ASN A 406 6.28 26.06 3.07
C ASN A 406 5.76 24.67 2.68
N GLY A 407 5.19 24.54 1.48
CA GLY A 407 4.72 23.26 0.98
C GLY A 407 5.86 22.24 0.79
N VAL A 408 7.01 22.67 0.25
CA VAL A 408 8.18 21.81 0.06
C VAL A 408 8.81 21.41 1.40
N ALA A 409 8.92 22.33 2.36
CA ALA A 409 9.40 22.05 3.71
C ALA A 409 8.51 20.99 4.39
N TYR A 410 7.18 21.12 4.27
CA TYR A 410 6.25 20.12 4.77
C TYR A 410 6.46 18.74 4.13
N LEU A 411 6.64 18.66 2.80
CA LEU A 411 6.94 17.40 2.12
C LEU A 411 8.25 16.79 2.64
N HIS A 412 9.30 17.59 2.77
CA HIS A 412 10.62 17.15 3.22
C HIS A 412 10.61 16.66 4.67
N ALA A 413 9.92 17.36 5.58
CA ALA A 413 9.73 16.95 6.97
C ALA A 413 8.99 15.60 7.10
N ASN A 414 8.12 15.29 6.13
CA ASN A 414 7.41 14.01 6.04
C ASN A 414 8.15 12.97 5.16
N TRP A 415 9.44 13.19 4.87
CA TRP A 415 10.28 12.27 4.11
C TRP A 415 9.78 12.01 2.67
N VAL A 416 9.05 12.97 2.09
CA VAL A 416 8.52 12.93 0.73
C VAL A 416 9.34 13.86 -0.17
N LEU A 417 9.90 13.31 -1.25
CA LEU A 417 10.53 14.08 -2.32
C LEU A 417 9.58 14.25 -3.49
N HIS A 418 9.49 15.46 -4.07
CA HIS A 418 8.57 15.72 -5.19
C HIS A 418 9.13 15.24 -6.54
N ARG A 419 10.39 15.59 -6.86
CA ARG A 419 11.17 15.16 -8.05
C ARG A 419 10.75 15.71 -9.42
N ASP A 420 9.57 16.30 -9.53
CA ASP A 420 9.10 16.93 -10.78
C ASP A 420 8.53 18.33 -10.52
N LEU A 421 9.19 19.13 -9.67
CA LEU A 421 8.78 20.52 -9.46
C LEU A 421 9.07 21.32 -10.73
N LYS A 422 8.02 21.98 -11.22
CA LYS A 422 8.04 22.88 -12.39
C LYS A 422 6.81 23.79 -12.34
N PRO A 423 6.81 24.95 -13.02
CA PRO A 423 5.70 25.91 -12.95
C PRO A 423 4.32 25.32 -13.27
N ALA A 424 4.23 24.36 -14.21
CA ALA A 424 2.98 23.70 -14.56
C ALA A 424 2.40 22.80 -13.44
N ASN A 425 3.22 22.40 -12.46
CA ASN A 425 2.81 21.59 -11.32
C ASN A 425 2.53 22.44 -10.08
N ILE A 426 2.75 23.75 -10.11
CA ILE A 426 2.45 24.65 -9.00
C ILE A 426 1.14 25.38 -9.30
N LEU A 427 0.06 24.91 -8.67
CA LEU A 427 -1.29 25.40 -8.88
C LEU A 427 -1.55 26.60 -7.96
N VAL A 428 -2.47 27.48 -8.37
CA VAL A 428 -2.89 28.64 -7.56
C VAL A 428 -4.41 28.76 -7.61
N THR A 429 -5.05 28.91 -6.45
CA THR A 429 -6.49 29.17 -6.35
C THR A 429 -6.83 30.63 -6.69
N ALA A 430 -8.11 30.93 -6.92
CA ALA A 430 -8.59 32.31 -7.09
C ALA A 430 -8.19 33.25 -5.94
N ASP A 431 -8.11 32.72 -4.71
CA ASP A 431 -7.70 33.48 -3.51
C ASP A 431 -6.16 33.60 -3.35
N GLY A 432 -5.37 33.25 -4.37
CA GLY A 432 -3.92 33.41 -4.34
C GLY A 432 -3.17 32.38 -3.47
N VAL A 433 -3.80 31.26 -3.13
CA VAL A 433 -3.20 30.17 -2.34
C VAL A 433 -2.50 29.17 -3.26
N VAL A 434 -1.24 28.89 -2.98
CA VAL A 434 -0.40 27.94 -3.74
C VAL A 434 -0.68 26.50 -3.31
N LYS A 435 -0.88 25.62 -4.29
CA LYS A 435 -1.02 24.17 -4.09
C LYS A 435 -0.02 23.41 -4.96
N ILE A 436 0.85 22.62 -4.33
CA ILE A 436 1.80 21.75 -5.04
C ILE A 436 1.02 20.56 -5.62
N GLY A 437 1.00 20.43 -6.94
CA GLY A 437 0.32 19.39 -7.69
C GLY A 437 1.27 18.34 -8.27
N ASP A 438 0.68 17.23 -8.74
CA ASP A 438 1.36 16.13 -9.43
C ASP A 438 2.51 15.42 -8.68
N LEU A 439 2.16 14.81 -7.55
CA LEU A 439 3.04 13.90 -6.78
C LEU A 439 3.24 12.52 -7.43
N GLY A 440 2.99 12.36 -8.74
CA GLY A 440 3.10 11.07 -9.44
C GLY A 440 4.50 10.43 -9.32
N LEU A 441 5.54 11.26 -9.23
CA LEU A 441 6.91 10.81 -9.06
C LEU A 441 7.41 10.78 -7.60
N ALA A 442 6.55 11.10 -6.62
CA ALA A 442 6.96 11.23 -5.23
C ALA A 442 7.34 9.89 -4.57
N ARG A 443 8.35 9.87 -3.69
CA ARG A 443 8.86 8.64 -3.04
C ARG A 443 9.32 8.87 -1.59
N LEU A 444 9.19 7.83 -0.76
CA LEU A 444 9.67 7.76 0.63
C LEU A 444 11.16 7.35 0.72
N TYR A 445 11.85 7.88 1.73
CA TYR A 445 13.32 7.89 1.93
C TYR A 445 14.03 6.53 2.03
N HIS A 446 13.35 5.44 2.38
CA HIS A 446 13.99 4.19 2.86
C HIS A 446 14.13 3.05 1.81
N ARG A 447 14.12 3.36 0.50
CA ARG A 447 14.41 2.36 -0.56
C ARG A 447 15.58 2.80 -1.43
N PRO A 448 16.51 1.90 -1.82
CA PRO A 448 17.54 2.23 -2.80
C PRO A 448 16.86 2.74 -4.07
N LEU A 449 17.23 3.97 -4.45
CA LEU A 449 16.51 4.72 -5.45
C LEU A 449 16.83 4.14 -6.83
N GLN A 450 15.80 3.62 -7.50
CA GLN A 450 15.93 3.34 -8.93
C GLN A 450 15.95 4.68 -9.67
N PRO A 451 16.87 4.87 -10.62
CA PRO A 451 16.85 6.07 -11.44
C PRO A 451 15.56 6.20 -12.23
N LEU A 452 15.10 7.43 -12.47
CA LEU A 452 13.81 7.76 -13.11
C LEU A 452 13.65 7.27 -14.57
N PHE A 453 14.64 6.57 -15.11
CA PHE A 453 14.72 6.16 -16.53
C PHE A 453 14.39 4.69 -16.78
N ASN A 454 14.04 3.91 -15.76
CA ASN A 454 13.56 2.53 -15.95
C ASN A 454 12.06 2.53 -16.32
N GLY A 455 11.76 2.71 -17.61
CA GLY A 455 10.43 2.51 -18.20
C GLY A 455 10.05 3.58 -19.23
N ASP A 456 10.14 3.21 -20.51
CA ASP A 456 9.50 3.77 -21.70
C ASP A 456 9.42 5.31 -21.93
N LYS A 457 10.16 5.74 -22.98
CA LYS A 457 9.79 6.65 -24.09
C LYS A 457 9.12 8.01 -23.84
N VAL A 458 8.97 8.52 -22.62
CA VAL A 458 8.37 9.85 -22.42
C VAL A 458 9.42 10.92 -22.10
N VAL A 459 9.57 11.85 -23.05
CA VAL A 459 10.29 13.13 -22.94
C VAL A 459 9.71 13.91 -21.76
N VAL A 460 10.55 14.31 -20.80
CA VAL A 460 10.15 15.14 -19.64
C VAL A 460 10.98 16.41 -19.66
N THR A 461 10.37 17.56 -19.40
CA THR A 461 11.07 18.86 -19.32
C THR A 461 12.24 18.79 -18.34
N ILE A 462 13.47 18.85 -18.87
CA ILE A 462 14.70 18.71 -18.08
C ILE A 462 15.22 20.02 -17.47
N TRP A 463 14.55 21.15 -17.75
CA TRP A 463 15.01 22.51 -17.42
C TRP A 463 15.19 22.76 -15.91
N TYR A 464 14.45 22.03 -15.08
CA TYR A 464 14.45 22.16 -13.62
C TYR A 464 15.26 21.05 -12.92
N ARG A 465 15.95 20.18 -13.67
CA ARG A 465 16.78 19.10 -13.09
C ARG A 465 18.10 19.67 -12.56
N SER A 466 18.49 19.20 -11.38
CA SER A 466 19.74 19.61 -10.74
C SER A 466 20.99 19.00 -11.41
N PRO A 467 22.17 19.64 -11.27
CA PRO A 467 23.41 19.18 -11.90
C PRO A 467 23.79 17.76 -11.49
N GLU A 468 23.61 17.38 -10.23
CA GLU A 468 23.88 16.03 -9.74
C GLU A 468 22.97 14.96 -10.36
N LEU A 469 21.72 15.31 -10.70
CA LEU A 469 20.84 14.40 -11.47
C LEU A 469 21.33 14.24 -12.91
N LEU A 470 21.76 15.34 -13.55
CA LEU A 470 22.29 15.33 -14.91
C LEU A 470 23.63 14.60 -15.02
N LEU A 471 24.41 14.57 -13.92
CA LEU A 471 25.67 13.85 -13.80
C LEU A 471 25.51 12.39 -13.33
N GLY A 472 24.27 11.90 -13.21
CA GLY A 472 23.97 10.50 -12.95
C GLY A 472 24.08 10.07 -11.50
N SER A 473 24.09 11.00 -10.53
CA SER A 473 24.09 10.65 -9.11
C SER A 473 22.95 9.66 -8.81
N ARG A 474 23.29 8.63 -8.02
CA ARG A 474 22.33 7.61 -7.57
C ARG A 474 21.72 7.93 -6.20
N HIS A 475 22.31 8.90 -5.50
CA HIS A 475 21.86 9.35 -4.18
C HIS A 475 21.10 10.65 -4.36
N TYR A 476 19.78 10.58 -4.23
CA TYR A 476 18.90 11.75 -4.31
C TYR A 476 18.63 12.27 -2.90
N THR A 477 18.79 13.57 -2.71
CA THR A 477 18.48 14.28 -1.47
C THR A 477 17.33 15.26 -1.69
N ASN A 478 16.84 15.87 -0.62
CA ASN A 478 15.92 17.00 -0.66
C ASN A 478 16.45 18.20 -1.49
N ALA A 479 17.77 18.33 -1.62
CA ALA A 479 18.41 19.40 -2.38
C ALA A 479 17.99 19.45 -3.86
N ILE A 480 17.55 18.34 -4.47
CA ILE A 480 17.10 18.33 -5.87
C ILE A 480 15.81 19.16 -6.05
N ASP A 481 14.91 19.12 -5.07
CA ASP A 481 13.66 19.88 -5.11
C ASP A 481 13.96 21.37 -4.90
N ILE A 482 14.92 21.71 -4.03
CA ILE A 482 15.35 23.10 -3.81
C ILE A 482 15.96 23.71 -5.06
N TRP A 483 16.77 22.96 -5.80
CA TRP A 483 17.28 23.41 -7.10
C TRP A 483 16.15 23.77 -8.07
N ALA A 484 15.13 22.91 -8.14
CA ALA A 484 13.96 23.16 -8.98
C ALA A 484 13.18 24.40 -8.52
N VAL A 485 13.03 24.62 -7.21
CA VAL A 485 12.46 25.85 -6.65
C VAL A 485 13.28 27.08 -7.04
N GLY A 486 14.62 27.02 -6.97
CA GLY A 486 15.49 28.11 -7.43
C GLY A 486 15.31 28.43 -8.92
N CYS A 487 15.14 27.40 -9.75
CA CYS A 487 14.83 27.58 -11.18
C CYS A 487 13.47 28.25 -11.39
N ILE A 488 12.43 27.83 -10.64
CA ILE A 488 11.09 28.44 -10.66
C ILE A 488 11.15 29.90 -10.20
N PHE A 489 11.90 30.19 -9.13
CA PHE A 489 12.06 31.54 -8.61
C PHE A 489 12.69 32.47 -9.64
N ALA A 490 13.79 32.05 -10.26
CA ALA A 490 14.41 32.81 -11.36
C ALA A 490 13.44 32.99 -12.55
N GLU A 491 12.61 32.01 -12.86
CA GLU A 491 11.62 32.12 -13.93
C GLU A 491 10.49 33.10 -13.59
N LEU A 492 10.03 33.15 -12.34
CA LEU A 492 9.05 34.16 -11.89
C LEU A 492 9.64 35.58 -11.98
N LEU A 493 10.92 35.76 -11.66
CA LEU A 493 11.61 37.04 -11.71
C LEU A 493 11.86 37.55 -13.14
N THR A 494 12.08 36.64 -14.09
CA THR A 494 12.55 36.99 -15.46
C THR A 494 11.53 36.67 -16.55
N LEU A 495 10.45 35.97 -16.20
CA LEU A 495 9.42 35.43 -17.10
C LEU A 495 9.97 34.45 -18.15
N LYS A 496 11.18 33.92 -17.95
CA LYS A 496 11.85 32.99 -18.86
C LYS A 496 12.56 31.89 -18.07
N PRO A 497 12.53 30.63 -18.54
CA PRO A 497 13.29 29.56 -17.90
C PRO A 497 14.79 29.88 -17.90
N ILE A 498 15.41 29.87 -16.72
CA ILE A 498 16.83 30.19 -16.54
C ILE A 498 17.76 29.19 -17.25
N PHE A 499 17.38 27.90 -17.28
CA PHE A 499 18.16 26.83 -17.91
C PHE A 499 17.38 26.10 -19.00
N LYS A 500 17.11 26.78 -20.12
CA LYS A 500 16.39 26.22 -21.27
C LYS A 500 17.29 25.37 -22.16
N GLY A 501 17.61 24.14 -21.74
CA GLY A 501 18.38 23.19 -22.52
C GLY A 501 17.52 22.31 -23.44
N GLU A 502 18.14 21.83 -24.51
CA GLU A 502 17.57 20.82 -25.41
C GLU A 502 17.84 19.41 -24.88
N GLU A 503 16.81 18.57 -24.83
CA GLU A 503 16.95 17.18 -24.40
C GLU A 503 17.63 16.34 -25.48
N ALA A 504 18.66 15.59 -25.08
CA ALA A 504 19.33 14.65 -25.96
C ALA A 504 18.39 13.47 -26.25
N LYS A 505 18.19 13.18 -27.55
CA LYS A 505 17.33 12.07 -28.00
C LYS A 505 17.94 10.72 -27.64
N MET A 506 17.09 9.77 -27.29
CA MET A 506 17.48 8.40 -26.98
C MET A 506 17.88 7.67 -28.27
N ASP A 507 19.10 7.12 -28.32
CA ASP A 507 19.50 6.18 -29.38
C ASP A 507 18.94 4.78 -29.10
N SER A 508 18.90 3.91 -30.11
CA SER A 508 18.34 2.54 -30.06
C SER A 508 18.98 1.59 -29.04
N LYS A 509 19.98 2.05 -28.27
CA LYS A 509 20.66 1.31 -27.19
C LYS A 509 20.04 1.72 -25.84
N LYS A 510 19.86 0.76 -24.92
CA LYS A 510 19.24 0.91 -23.58
C LYS A 510 19.93 1.90 -22.62
N ASN A 511 20.83 2.76 -23.07
CA ASN A 511 21.53 3.73 -22.22
C ASN A 511 20.91 5.12 -22.35
N VAL A 512 20.72 5.80 -21.22
CA VAL A 512 20.21 7.17 -21.18
C VAL A 512 21.27 8.12 -21.73
N PRO A 513 20.94 9.00 -22.69
CA PRO A 513 21.91 9.92 -23.27
C PRO A 513 22.32 10.99 -22.26
N PHE A 514 23.60 11.33 -22.24
CA PHE A 514 24.15 12.41 -21.44
C PHE A 514 23.60 13.76 -21.92
N GLN A 515 23.04 14.54 -21.00
CA GLN A 515 22.28 15.77 -21.30
C GLN A 515 23.20 16.98 -21.45
N LYS A 516 24.08 16.95 -22.46
CA LYS A 516 25.14 17.96 -22.66
C LYS A 516 24.61 19.38 -22.81
N ASN A 517 23.53 19.58 -23.59
CA ASN A 517 22.99 20.92 -23.84
C ASN A 517 22.42 21.54 -22.56
N GLN A 518 21.72 20.77 -21.73
CA GLN A 518 21.20 21.24 -20.44
C GLN A 518 22.32 21.69 -19.50
N LEU A 519 23.38 20.89 -19.34
CA LEU A 519 24.54 21.28 -18.53
C LEU A 519 25.24 22.53 -19.10
N THR A 520 25.31 22.67 -20.42
CA THR A 520 25.87 23.86 -21.07
C THR A 520 25.12 25.12 -20.67
N ARG A 521 23.78 25.07 -20.65
CA ARG A 521 22.95 26.21 -20.20
C ARG A 521 23.16 26.56 -18.73
N ILE A 522 23.36 25.56 -17.88
CA ILE A 522 23.70 25.79 -16.47
C ILE A 522 25.05 26.50 -16.37
N PHE A 523 26.06 26.04 -17.10
CA PHE A 523 27.41 26.61 -17.05
C PHE A 523 27.49 28.03 -17.62
N GLU A 524 26.72 28.35 -18.67
CA GLU A 524 26.64 29.71 -19.23
C GLU A 524 26.19 30.75 -18.19
N VAL A 525 25.36 30.34 -17.23
CA VAL A 525 24.81 31.24 -16.19
C VAL A 525 25.61 31.14 -14.88
N LEU A 526 25.83 29.94 -14.35
CA LEU A 526 26.46 29.73 -13.03
C LEU A 526 27.99 29.60 -13.08
N GLY A 527 28.57 29.54 -14.28
CA GLY A 527 29.97 29.19 -14.50
C GLY A 527 30.22 27.68 -14.39
N THR A 528 31.39 27.24 -14.84
CA THR A 528 31.81 25.83 -14.74
C THR A 528 32.13 25.47 -13.29
N PRO A 529 31.59 24.37 -12.73
CA PRO A 529 31.87 23.98 -11.36
C PRO A 529 33.33 23.53 -11.20
N THR A 530 33.94 23.91 -10.08
CA THR A 530 35.30 23.50 -9.71
C THR A 530 35.27 22.59 -8.48
N LYS A 531 36.39 21.91 -8.18
CA LYS A 531 36.49 21.07 -6.97
C LYS A 531 36.40 21.88 -5.68
N GLU A 532 36.72 23.17 -5.72
CA GLU A 532 36.54 24.06 -4.57
C GLU A 532 35.05 24.31 -4.27
N ARG A 533 34.27 24.53 -5.33
CA ARG A 533 32.83 24.78 -5.20
C ARG A 533 32.07 23.48 -4.87
N TRP A 534 32.37 22.40 -5.59
CA TRP A 534 31.78 21.08 -5.39
C TRP A 534 32.86 20.00 -5.21
N PRO A 535 33.30 19.73 -3.96
CA PRO A 535 34.42 18.82 -3.68
C PRO A 535 34.23 17.38 -4.16
N THR A 536 32.98 16.90 -4.23
CA THR A 536 32.63 15.53 -4.61
C THR A 536 32.20 15.40 -6.07
N ILE A 537 32.48 16.41 -6.90
CA ILE A 537 32.09 16.40 -8.32
C ILE A 537 32.77 15.27 -9.11
N ASP A 538 34.00 14.91 -8.75
CA ASP A 538 34.77 13.84 -9.40
C ASP A 538 34.26 12.43 -9.08
N GLN A 539 33.37 12.31 -8.09
CA GLN A 539 32.71 11.06 -7.71
C GLN A 539 31.42 10.82 -8.51
N GLN A 540 30.98 11.79 -9.32
CA GLN A 540 29.76 11.65 -10.11
C GLN A 540 29.96 10.68 -11.29
N PRO A 541 29.00 9.77 -11.58
CA PRO A 541 29.17 8.76 -12.63
C PRO A 541 29.52 9.31 -14.01
N GLU A 542 28.97 10.47 -14.37
CA GLU A 542 29.19 11.10 -15.67
C GLU A 542 30.29 12.19 -15.64
N TYR A 543 31.10 12.26 -14.58
CA TYR A 543 32.14 13.31 -14.42
C TYR A 543 33.10 13.40 -15.59
N GLN A 544 33.49 12.27 -16.18
CA GLN A 544 34.40 12.20 -17.32
C GLN A 544 33.95 13.06 -18.52
N HIS A 545 32.63 13.23 -18.71
CA HIS A 545 32.06 14.03 -19.79
C HIS A 545 32.28 15.55 -19.60
N LEU A 546 32.59 16.00 -18.38
CA LEU A 546 32.84 17.42 -18.09
C LEU A 546 34.12 17.95 -18.77
N THR A 547 35.10 17.09 -19.04
CA THR A 547 36.34 17.46 -19.73
C THR A 547 36.10 18.02 -21.15
N GLY A 548 34.97 17.66 -21.77
CA GLY A 548 34.58 18.12 -23.11
C GLY A 548 33.77 19.42 -23.16
N PHE A 549 33.66 20.15 -22.05
CA PHE A 549 32.99 21.45 -21.97
C PHE A 549 34.00 22.60 -22.04
N ARG A 550 33.55 23.74 -22.59
CA ARG A 550 34.29 25.00 -22.45
C ARG A 550 34.19 25.47 -20.99
N SER A 551 35.18 26.23 -20.54
CA SER A 551 35.12 26.91 -19.25
C SER A 551 34.27 28.17 -19.36
N TYR A 552 33.35 28.37 -18.43
CA TYR A 552 32.46 29.52 -18.37
C TYR A 552 32.66 30.28 -17.04
N PRO A 553 32.68 31.62 -17.04
CA PRO A 553 32.67 32.42 -15.81
C PRO A 553 31.28 32.38 -15.16
N ASN A 554 31.21 32.68 -13.86
CA ASN A 554 29.92 32.83 -13.17
C ASN A 554 29.27 34.16 -13.55
N ASN A 555 28.12 34.10 -14.21
CA ASN A 555 27.36 35.24 -14.72
C ASN A 555 26.00 35.43 -14.01
N LEU A 556 25.76 34.75 -12.87
CA LEU A 556 24.45 34.79 -12.20
C LEU A 556 24.07 36.21 -11.75
N ARG A 557 25.05 36.99 -11.26
CA ARG A 557 24.81 38.38 -10.83
C ARG A 557 24.47 39.28 -12.01
N ASP A 558 25.17 39.13 -13.12
CA ASP A 558 24.88 39.81 -14.38
C ASP A 558 23.48 39.45 -14.90
N TYR A 559 23.11 38.17 -14.84
CA TYR A 559 21.79 37.68 -15.21
C TYR A 559 20.71 38.34 -14.35
N HIS A 560 20.89 38.34 -13.03
CA HIS A 560 19.93 38.92 -12.08
C HIS A 560 19.76 40.42 -12.31
N GLN A 561 20.85 41.18 -12.40
CA GLN A 561 20.79 42.64 -12.59
C GLN A 561 20.14 43.06 -13.91
N LYS A 562 20.36 42.28 -14.99
CA LYS A 562 19.87 42.61 -16.33
C LYS A 562 18.42 42.19 -16.55
N LEU A 563 17.98 41.09 -15.95
CA LEU A 563 16.74 40.41 -16.34
C LEU A 563 15.70 40.29 -15.21
N CYS A 564 16.10 40.33 -13.94
CA CYS A 564 15.15 40.20 -12.84
C CYS A 564 14.43 41.52 -12.56
N SER A 565 13.12 41.40 -12.29
CA SER A 565 12.28 42.53 -11.89
C SER A 565 12.57 43.02 -10.47
N ALA A 566 12.81 42.11 -9.53
CA ALA A 566 13.22 42.42 -8.16
C ALA A 566 14.75 42.57 -8.11
N LYS A 567 15.22 43.76 -7.71
CA LYS A 567 16.65 44.11 -7.65
C LYS A 567 17.23 44.10 -6.24
N SER A 568 16.50 43.54 -5.26
CA SER A 568 17.01 43.39 -3.88
C SER A 568 18.22 42.44 -3.86
N ASP A 569 19.24 42.80 -3.07
CA ASP A 569 20.39 41.93 -2.81
C ASP A 569 19.95 40.65 -2.08
N ALA A 570 18.95 40.70 -1.20
CA ALA A 570 18.43 39.50 -0.53
C ALA A 570 17.72 38.54 -1.50
N SER A 571 17.07 39.06 -2.55
CA SER A 571 16.52 38.23 -3.63
C SER A 571 17.61 37.47 -4.38
N PHE A 572 18.72 38.16 -4.69
CA PHE A 572 19.86 37.56 -5.36
C PHE A 572 20.56 36.52 -4.49
N ASP A 573 20.73 36.83 -3.20
CA ASP A 573 21.39 35.96 -2.23
C ASP A 573 20.61 34.64 -2.07
N LEU A 574 19.30 34.72 -1.81
CA LEU A 574 18.44 33.54 -1.71
C LEU A 574 18.47 32.69 -2.99
N LEU A 575 18.42 33.32 -4.16
CA LEU A 575 18.51 32.61 -5.44
C LEU A 575 19.86 31.90 -5.60
N THR A 576 20.94 32.53 -5.14
CA THR A 576 22.30 31.96 -5.18
C THR A 576 22.41 30.75 -4.26
N GLU A 577 21.86 30.82 -3.04
CA GLU A 577 21.87 29.70 -2.10
C GLU A 577 21.02 28.51 -2.56
N MET A 578 19.92 28.77 -3.28
CA MET A 578 19.09 27.71 -3.90
C MET A 578 19.77 27.06 -5.12
N LEU A 579 20.55 27.81 -5.89
CA LEU A 579 21.24 27.35 -7.10
C LEU A 579 22.71 26.95 -6.84
N GLU A 580 23.03 26.56 -5.61
CA GLU A 580 24.38 26.08 -5.27
C GLU A 580 24.64 24.68 -5.87
N TYR A 581 25.85 24.48 -6.41
CA TYR A 581 26.23 23.24 -7.10
C TYR A 581 26.29 22.07 -6.14
N ASP A 582 26.99 22.24 -5.01
CA ASP A 582 27.15 21.18 -4.02
C ASP A 582 25.81 20.95 -3.29
N PRO A 583 25.16 19.78 -3.47
CA PRO A 583 23.88 19.51 -2.83
C PRO A 583 23.97 19.49 -1.29
N LEU A 584 25.16 19.36 -0.71
CA LEU A 584 25.36 19.42 0.75
C LEU A 584 25.43 20.86 1.30
N LYS A 585 25.77 21.83 0.44
CA LYS A 585 25.83 23.27 0.81
C LYS A 585 24.57 24.03 0.39
N ARG A 586 23.76 23.46 -0.50
CA ARG A 586 22.50 24.05 -0.97
C ARG A 586 21.54 24.24 0.21
N ILE A 587 20.91 25.41 0.28
CA ILE A 587 19.97 25.77 1.35
C ILE A 587 18.82 24.74 1.43
N THR A 588 18.29 24.51 2.62
CA THR A 588 17.07 23.70 2.81
C THR A 588 15.83 24.58 2.68
N ALA A 589 14.65 23.99 2.45
CA ALA A 589 13.40 24.75 2.42
C ALA A 589 13.12 25.46 3.76
N GLU A 590 13.42 24.81 4.88
CA GLU A 590 13.28 25.37 6.22
C GLU A 590 14.17 26.60 6.42
N ASN A 591 15.45 26.51 6.05
CA ASN A 591 16.38 27.64 6.16
C ASN A 591 16.02 28.77 5.18
N ALA A 592 15.53 28.43 3.99
CA ALA A 592 15.06 29.43 3.01
C ALA A 592 13.89 30.25 3.55
N LEU A 593 12.96 29.65 4.30
CA LEU A 593 11.84 30.37 4.91
C LEU A 593 12.27 31.39 5.97
N SER A 594 13.43 31.17 6.60
CA SER A 594 14.04 32.11 7.56
C SER A 594 14.99 33.11 6.90
N HIS A 595 15.05 33.18 5.57
CA HIS A 595 15.96 34.06 4.86
C HIS A 595 15.47 35.54 4.91
N PRO A 596 16.37 36.54 5.06
CA PRO A 596 16.02 37.97 5.14
C PRO A 596 15.13 38.51 4.00
N TYR A 597 15.17 37.86 2.84
CA TYR A 597 14.30 38.19 1.69
C TYR A 597 12.79 38.22 2.05
N PHE A 598 12.36 37.39 3.00
CA PHE A 598 10.96 37.35 3.45
C PHE A 598 10.65 38.36 4.57
N GLU A 599 11.67 38.97 5.16
CA GLU A 599 11.54 40.03 6.17
C GLU A 599 11.48 41.43 5.53
N GLU A 600 12.10 41.59 4.36
CA GLU A 600 12.05 42.83 3.57
C GLU A 600 10.62 43.14 3.09
N GLU A 601 10.25 44.43 3.09
CA GLU A 601 9.01 44.89 2.47
C GLU A 601 9.05 44.74 0.93
N PRO A 602 7.93 44.39 0.28
CA PRO A 602 6.65 43.99 0.87
C PRO A 602 6.75 42.58 1.49
N GLN A 603 6.19 42.36 2.67
CA GLN A 603 6.16 41.03 3.29
C GLN A 603 5.20 40.08 2.55
N PRO A 604 5.48 38.75 2.51
CA PRO A 604 4.60 37.78 1.86
C PRO A 604 3.28 37.60 2.61
N SER A 605 2.22 37.20 1.90
CA SER A 605 0.91 36.85 2.49
C SER A 605 0.35 35.55 1.90
N MET A 606 -0.67 35.00 2.57
CA MET A 606 -1.39 33.81 2.09
C MET A 606 -2.23 34.08 0.84
N ASN A 607 -2.66 35.33 0.62
CA ASN A 607 -3.31 35.76 -0.60
C ASN A 607 -2.30 36.46 -1.50
N SER A 608 -1.69 35.71 -2.41
CA SER A 608 -0.65 36.24 -3.31
C SER A 608 -1.16 37.32 -4.28
N PHE A 609 -2.48 37.49 -4.40
CA PHE A 609 -3.14 38.49 -5.25
C PHE A 609 -3.68 39.68 -4.48
N GLU A 610 -3.43 39.76 -3.16
CA GLU A 610 -3.87 40.86 -2.32
C GLU A 610 -3.45 42.22 -2.88
N GLY A 611 -4.41 43.14 -2.98
CA GLY A 611 -4.19 44.49 -3.51
C GLY A 611 -3.99 44.58 -5.02
N GLN A 612 -4.11 43.47 -5.77
CA GLN A 612 -4.03 43.52 -7.24
C GLN A 612 -5.35 44.04 -7.86
N PRO A 613 -5.29 44.95 -8.86
CA PRO A 613 -6.48 45.53 -9.49
C PRO A 613 -7.05 44.68 -10.64
N PHE A 614 -6.51 43.49 -10.87
CA PHE A 614 -6.88 42.64 -12.00
C PHE A 614 -6.94 41.16 -11.58
N GLU A 615 -7.69 40.37 -12.35
CA GLU A 615 -7.79 38.93 -12.18
C GLU A 615 -7.10 38.21 -13.34
N TYR A 616 -6.48 37.07 -13.07
CA TYR A 616 -5.90 36.23 -14.11
C TYR A 616 -7.01 35.50 -14.89
N PRO A 617 -6.83 35.26 -16.20
CA PRO A 617 -7.81 34.53 -16.98
C PRO A 617 -7.98 33.09 -16.48
N LEU A 618 -9.22 32.60 -16.45
CA LEU A 618 -9.52 31.21 -16.11
C LEU A 618 -9.01 30.24 -17.19
N ARG A 619 -8.70 29.00 -16.79
CA ARG A 619 -8.35 27.91 -17.72
C ARG A 619 -9.45 27.66 -18.74
N SER A 620 -9.06 27.48 -20.00
CA SER A 620 -9.96 27.03 -21.06
C SER A 620 -10.46 25.62 -20.77
N VAL A 621 -11.79 25.44 -20.82
CA VAL A 621 -12.44 24.14 -20.69
C VAL A 621 -12.96 23.72 -22.06
N LYS A 622 -12.47 22.60 -22.59
CA LYS A 622 -12.93 22.06 -23.88
C LYS A 622 -14.04 21.04 -23.67
N HIS A 623 -15.10 21.13 -24.45
CA HIS A 623 -16.27 20.24 -24.34
C HIS A 623 -16.24 19.04 -25.32
N GLU A 624 -15.39 19.09 -26.35
CA GLU A 624 -15.36 18.08 -27.44
C GLU A 624 -14.51 16.83 -27.09
N ASP A 625 -13.53 16.93 -26.18
CA ASP A 625 -12.60 15.83 -25.79
C ASP A 625 -13.05 15.04 -24.53
N ASN A 626 -14.35 14.79 -24.39
CA ASN A 626 -14.92 14.22 -23.16
C ASN A 626 -15.06 12.68 -23.22
N ASP A 627 -13.92 11.98 -23.32
CA ASP A 627 -13.85 10.50 -23.33
C ASP A 627 -14.36 9.82 -22.05
N MET A 628 -14.71 10.59 -21.01
CA MET A 628 -15.42 10.07 -19.83
C MET A 628 -16.91 9.74 -20.11
N LYS A 629 -17.44 10.05 -21.30
CA LYS A 629 -18.86 9.80 -21.68
C LYS A 629 -19.09 8.60 -22.61
N ALA A 630 -18.12 7.72 -22.85
CA ALA A 630 -18.27 6.61 -23.81
C ALA A 630 -19.45 5.65 -23.46
N PRO A 631 -20.18 5.09 -24.45
CA PRO A 631 -21.39 4.31 -24.21
C PRO A 631 -21.09 2.89 -23.72
N MET A 632 -22.04 2.34 -22.96
CA MET A 632 -22.03 0.98 -22.40
C MET A 632 -21.77 -0.08 -23.48
N VAL A 633 -20.73 -0.90 -23.32
CA VAL A 633 -20.69 -2.23 -23.93
C VAL A 633 -21.60 -3.12 -23.07
N SER A 634 -22.71 -3.56 -23.66
CA SER A 634 -23.67 -4.45 -23.02
C SER A 634 -23.01 -5.78 -22.68
N VAL A 635 -22.73 -6.02 -21.41
CA VAL A 635 -22.46 -7.37 -20.90
C VAL A 635 -23.78 -8.15 -20.94
N SER A 636 -23.78 -9.28 -21.63
CA SER A 636 -24.95 -10.15 -21.86
C SER A 636 -25.70 -10.48 -20.57
N ALA A 637 -27.02 -10.32 -20.61
CA ALA A 637 -27.96 -10.41 -19.49
C ALA A 637 -28.18 -11.83 -18.90
N SER A 638 -27.25 -12.77 -19.08
CA SER A 638 -27.41 -14.15 -18.61
C SER A 638 -26.97 -14.39 -17.16
N THR A 639 -26.22 -13.46 -16.54
CA THR A 639 -25.68 -13.66 -15.17
C THR A 639 -26.46 -12.90 -14.08
N SER A 640 -27.36 -11.98 -14.45
CA SER A 640 -28.10 -11.15 -13.49
C SER A 640 -29.36 -11.83 -12.91
N GLN A 641 -29.93 -12.84 -13.60
CA GLN A 641 -31.15 -13.50 -13.13
C GLN A 641 -30.90 -14.49 -11.97
N GLY A 642 -29.71 -15.11 -11.88
CA GLY A 642 -29.36 -16.00 -10.77
C GLY A 642 -29.12 -15.26 -9.44
N VAL A 643 -28.48 -14.09 -9.49
CA VAL A 643 -28.11 -13.31 -8.29
C VAL A 643 -29.32 -12.63 -7.64
N THR A 644 -30.29 -12.21 -8.46
CA THR A 644 -31.51 -11.56 -7.96
C THR A 644 -32.44 -12.54 -7.23
N ALA A 645 -32.39 -13.84 -7.57
CA ALA A 645 -33.14 -14.89 -6.88
C ALA A 645 -32.52 -15.23 -5.51
N ALA A 646 -31.18 -15.26 -5.41
CA ALA A 646 -30.46 -15.52 -4.16
C ALA A 646 -30.65 -14.40 -3.12
N LEU A 647 -30.68 -13.13 -3.55
CA LEU A 647 -30.90 -11.98 -2.66
C LEU A 647 -32.33 -11.90 -2.11
N LYS A 648 -33.34 -12.33 -2.87
CA LYS A 648 -34.73 -12.39 -2.39
C LYS A 648 -34.94 -13.47 -1.33
N HIS A 649 -34.28 -14.62 -1.45
CA HIS A 649 -34.33 -15.68 -0.43
C HIS A 649 -33.63 -15.31 0.89
N ALA A 650 -32.57 -14.49 0.83
CA ALA A 650 -31.87 -14.02 2.04
C ALA A 650 -32.66 -12.95 2.81
N HIS A 651 -33.44 -12.10 2.13
CA HIS A 651 -34.26 -11.07 2.78
C HIS A 651 -35.56 -11.61 3.40
N SER A 652 -36.17 -12.67 2.84
CA SER A 652 -37.38 -13.27 3.44
C SER A 652 -37.09 -13.99 4.77
N ASN A 653 -35.89 -14.58 4.93
CA ASN A 653 -35.51 -15.29 6.15
C ASN A 653 -35.08 -14.39 7.31
N ALA A 654 -34.75 -13.11 7.04
CA ALA A 654 -34.36 -12.15 8.09
C ALA A 654 -35.55 -11.43 8.74
N ASN A 655 -36.67 -11.28 8.01
CA ASN A 655 -37.86 -10.63 8.55
C ASN A 655 -38.72 -11.58 9.39
N ASN A 656 -38.79 -12.87 9.06
CA ASN A 656 -39.55 -13.84 9.86
C ASN A 656 -38.95 -14.16 11.25
N LYS A 657 -37.69 -13.79 11.52
CA LYS A 657 -37.06 -13.96 12.86
C LYS A 657 -37.15 -12.72 13.77
N LYS A 658 -37.59 -11.56 13.25
CA LYS A 658 -37.75 -10.34 14.06
C LYS A 658 -39.14 -10.18 14.67
N ASP A 659 -40.16 -10.78 14.06
CA ASP A 659 -41.53 -10.69 14.57
C ASP A 659 -41.84 -11.71 15.69
N ASP A 660 -41.08 -12.81 15.78
CA ASP A 660 -41.27 -13.83 16.84
C ASP A 660 -40.62 -13.47 18.21
N ILE A 661 -39.82 -12.41 18.27
CA ILE A 661 -39.14 -11.97 19.51
C ILE A 661 -39.88 -10.81 20.21
N ARG A 662 -40.88 -10.20 19.55
CA ARG A 662 -41.65 -9.08 20.12
C ARG A 662 -42.93 -9.48 20.85
N THR A 663 -43.37 -10.73 20.75
CA THR A 663 -44.65 -11.19 21.33
C THR A 663 -44.52 -11.96 22.66
N THR A 664 -43.30 -12.28 23.11
CA THR A 664 -43.07 -13.09 24.34
C THR A 664 -42.52 -12.30 25.54
N LYS A 665 -42.43 -10.97 25.45
CA LYS A 665 -41.94 -10.08 26.55
C LYS A 665 -42.97 -9.05 27.05
N ARG A 666 -44.27 -9.37 26.99
CA ARG A 666 -45.32 -8.53 27.60
C ARG A 666 -46.22 -9.23 28.64
N ASN A 667 -45.97 -10.50 28.93
CA ASN A 667 -46.66 -11.23 30.00
C ASN A 667 -45.64 -11.95 30.89
N ARG A 668 -44.95 -11.19 31.77
CA ARG A 668 -44.46 -11.67 33.07
C ARG A 668 -43.83 -10.53 33.86
N LEU A 669 -44.46 -10.27 35.00
CA LEU A 669 -44.03 -9.54 36.20
C LEU A 669 -44.38 -8.04 36.26
N GLU A 670 -45.16 -7.75 37.30
CA GLU A 670 -45.05 -6.56 38.17
C GLU A 670 -43.60 -6.07 38.33
#